data_AF-A0A1R3G9L1-F1
#
_entry.id   AF-A0A1R3G9L1-F1
#
_cell.length_a   1.000
_cell.length_b   1.000
_cell.length_c   1.000
_cell.angle_alpha   90.00
_cell.angle_beta   90.00
_cell.angle_gamma   90.00
#
_symmetry.space_group_name_H-M   'P 1'
#
loop_
_entity.id
_entity.type
_entity.pdbx_description
1 polymer ?
#
loop_
_entity_poly.entity_id
_entity_poly.type
_entity_poly.pdbx_seq_one_letter_code
_entity_poly.pdbx_strand_id
1 'polypeptide(L)'
;MSNSPYILVLDCDMYCNDPTSARQAMCCHLDPKISPSLAFVQFPQTFRNISKDDIYDSEIRYIFKIQWQGLDGLRGPVLSGTNFYIKREALLGNSSQDGNVDLMALKRSFGPSNEFIKTLRRDFKPSFFNDGKSSSMLLEEAKFLASCSYQDQTTWGTEANLLIQGSRWTSGITEVAISKFCPLIYGLRRMSLLQSLAYAELAFWPLLYSLSSWGFAIIPQLCLLNGIPLYPEVSDPYFRIFLFIFISSLAKNLYEILMSGGGIRTWNNERRIWMIKTVTSFSYGFLDSIMNKLGLGEASFLPTNKVADDEVVKRYEMGIFDFRAPTIFLVPLVTIILVNIASFVGGVVRVMFMDSFGDWKKMVGQISLSFYILMVNYAVIEGMVIRKDKASIPKSVTLLSVVFSVLIFQAYLWKPISRKTFPERLLQEKLPGIDVFICTADPKKEPPLEVMNTVLSAMALDYPTGKLSVYVSDDGGSALTLHAMKEAWIFAKSWLPFCKKFGVKTRCPKVYFSRYEDECLGQKDGYEEELEKIKQKYKSFEEHVKKAESDSEMLEETRCKSNSKNYPAHVEVIQDEISNTSTETNQAKMPLLVYVSREKSPTYPHHFKAGALNVLLRVSSIISNSPYILVLDCDMRCNDPTSALQAMCFHLDPKLSPNLAFVQFPQKFHNLSKKDIYDGQLRSTFSVRWPGMDGLQGPMLSGTGFYLNRKALFGDIVQEDIDTIQLKQHFGPSNELLKSLRQNNHQNSVSSYWFMIFSYIFVMSQLKHLEEVLSTGDPIRTWWNEQRIWMMKALIFYTIGSVNAMLKLFGLREANFVPTNKVADDEQVSFYQKGIFNFQASTIVLAPLVTLVTLNMISFAGGVARVIIKGNWNEMFGQIVLSFYILMAHYPIIEGMLLRKDNGRIPYSVILLSLALSTSFLCLGSLILVMS
;
A
#
# COMPACT_ATOMS: atom_id res chain seq x y z
N MET A 1 -8.85 21.39 63.58
CA MET A 1 -7.49 20.95 63.95
C MET A 1 -6.46 22.05 63.69
N SER A 2 -6.33 22.62 62.48
CA SER A 2 -5.60 23.90 62.28
C SER A 2 -6.20 24.70 61.11
N ASN A 3 -6.22 26.04 61.20
CA ASN A 3 -6.64 26.94 60.12
C ASN A 3 -5.42 27.69 59.56
N SER A 4 -4.42 26.96 59.07
CA SER A 4 -3.20 27.57 58.53
C SER A 4 -3.49 28.39 57.27
N PRO A 5 -3.06 29.66 57.17
CA PRO A 5 -3.28 30.51 55.99
C PRO A 5 -2.50 30.04 54.76
N TYR A 6 -1.46 29.23 54.95
CA TYR A 6 -0.68 28.59 53.89
C TYR A 6 -0.81 27.07 53.99
N ILE A 7 -0.90 26.40 52.83
CA ILE A 7 -1.01 24.96 52.72
C ILE A 7 0.15 24.46 51.86
N LEU A 8 0.92 23.51 52.41
CA LEU A 8 1.88 22.72 51.65
C LEU A 8 1.17 21.49 51.09
N VAL A 9 1.33 21.23 49.79
CA VAL A 9 0.86 20.00 49.14
C VAL A 9 2.07 19.15 48.74
N LEU A 10 2.08 17.91 49.22
CA LEU A 10 3.08 16.89 48.94
C LEU A 10 2.40 15.54 48.65
N ASP A 11 2.84 14.87 47.60
CA ASP A 11 2.54 13.46 47.34
C ASP A 11 3.38 12.53 48.24
N CYS A 12 2.91 11.31 48.50
CA CYS A 12 3.55 10.36 49.43
C CYS A 12 4.96 9.87 49.01
N ASP A 13 5.32 10.02 47.73
CA ASP A 13 6.65 9.72 47.17
C ASP A 13 7.56 10.97 47.06
N MET A 14 7.03 12.15 47.40
CA MET A 14 7.80 13.38 47.52
C MET A 14 8.14 13.65 48.98
N TYR A 15 9.36 14.12 49.23
CA TYR A 15 9.80 14.51 50.57
C TYR A 15 10.62 15.78 50.55
N CYS A 16 10.55 16.51 51.68
CA CYS A 16 11.31 17.71 51.90
C CYS A 16 12.81 17.40 51.97
N ASN A 17 13.56 17.71 50.90
CA ASN A 17 15.01 17.55 50.83
C ASN A 17 15.78 18.72 51.47
N ASP A 18 15.23 19.93 51.38
CA ASP A 18 15.74 21.14 52.02
C ASP A 18 14.78 21.59 53.14
N PRO A 19 15.17 21.51 54.42
CA PRO A 19 14.32 21.92 55.55
C PRO A 19 14.04 23.44 55.59
N THR A 20 14.72 24.24 54.76
CA THR A 20 14.49 25.68 54.63
C THR A 20 13.45 26.04 53.56
N SER A 21 12.98 25.07 52.75
CA SER A 21 11.94 25.25 51.71
C SER A 21 10.71 26.03 52.20
N ALA A 22 10.21 25.74 53.40
CA ALA A 22 9.11 26.49 54.01
C ALA A 22 9.45 27.98 54.22
N ARG A 23 10.68 28.29 54.67
CA ARG A 23 11.15 29.67 54.83
C ARG A 23 11.32 30.36 53.48
N GLN A 24 11.85 29.67 52.48
CA GLN A 24 12.00 30.18 51.11
C GLN A 24 10.62 30.53 50.51
N ALA A 25 9.63 29.64 50.65
CA ALA A 25 8.26 29.91 50.23
C ALA A 25 7.63 31.10 50.96
N MET A 26 7.89 31.24 52.27
CA MET A 26 7.42 32.39 53.05
C MET A 26 8.12 33.69 52.67
N CYS A 27 9.36 33.68 52.16
CA CYS A 27 9.99 34.91 51.65
C CYS A 27 9.15 35.51 50.50
N CYS A 28 8.68 34.69 49.56
CA CYS A 28 7.80 35.16 48.48
C CYS A 28 6.39 35.52 48.99
N HIS A 29 5.81 34.70 49.87
CA HIS A 29 4.46 34.93 50.42
C HIS A 29 4.37 36.10 51.41
N LEU A 30 5.49 36.59 51.95
CA LEU A 30 5.55 37.73 52.86
C LEU A 30 6.20 38.98 52.23
N ASP A 31 6.71 38.91 51.00
CA ASP A 31 7.17 40.10 50.26
C ASP A 31 5.99 41.06 50.01
N PRO A 32 6.01 42.30 50.52
CA PRO A 32 4.90 43.25 50.36
C PRO A 32 4.58 43.61 48.90
N LYS A 33 5.54 43.46 47.98
CA LYS A 33 5.36 43.77 46.54
C LYS A 33 4.72 42.63 45.77
N ILE A 34 5.07 41.39 46.11
CA ILE A 34 4.68 40.20 45.33
C ILE A 34 3.46 39.50 45.96
N SER A 35 3.41 39.43 47.29
CA SER A 35 2.38 38.71 48.06
C SER A 35 0.93 39.05 47.68
N PRO A 36 0.52 40.32 47.47
CA PRO A 36 -0.88 40.64 47.13
C PRO A 36 -1.39 39.97 45.86
N SER A 37 -0.50 39.66 44.91
CA SER A 37 -0.80 38.96 43.66
C SER A 37 -0.41 37.48 43.65
N LEU A 38 0.30 36.99 44.68
CA LEU A 38 0.86 35.64 44.71
C LEU A 38 -0.13 34.62 45.27
N ALA A 39 -0.59 33.72 44.42
CA ALA A 39 -1.47 32.61 44.82
C ALA A 39 -0.68 31.44 45.45
N PHE A 40 0.43 31.03 44.83
CA PHE A 40 1.25 29.89 45.25
C PHE A 40 2.73 30.08 44.89
N VAL A 41 3.58 29.28 45.52
CA VAL A 41 5.00 29.10 45.16
C VAL A 41 5.18 27.62 44.79
N GLN A 42 5.51 27.34 43.52
CA GLN A 42 5.78 26.00 43.01
C GLN A 42 7.30 25.75 43.02
N PHE A 43 7.74 24.70 43.70
CA PHE A 43 9.12 24.23 43.61
C PHE A 43 9.24 23.21 42.47
N PRO A 44 10.39 23.15 41.76
CA PRO A 44 10.61 22.14 40.73
C PRO A 44 10.61 20.73 41.33
N GLN A 45 10.07 19.76 40.62
CA GLN A 45 10.09 18.36 41.04
C GLN A 45 11.43 17.73 40.65
N THR A 46 12.08 17.06 41.60
CA THR A 46 13.37 16.40 41.39
C THR A 46 13.25 14.93 41.78
N PHE A 47 13.35 14.05 40.78
CA PHE A 47 13.28 12.60 40.99
C PHE A 47 14.65 12.05 41.40
N ARG A 48 14.66 10.91 42.11
CA ARG A 48 15.87 10.18 42.54
C ARG A 48 15.88 8.77 41.95
N ASN A 49 17.01 8.07 42.08
CA ASN A 49 17.24 6.74 41.51
C ASN A 49 17.11 6.70 39.98
N ILE A 50 17.46 7.81 39.32
CA ILE A 50 17.52 7.93 37.86
C ILE A 50 18.81 7.27 37.39
N SER A 51 18.71 6.38 36.40
CA SER A 51 19.87 5.74 35.77
C SER A 51 20.74 6.80 35.10
N LYS A 52 22.06 6.61 35.12
CA LYS A 52 23.02 7.48 34.41
C LYS A 52 22.69 7.65 32.91
N ASP A 53 22.01 6.66 32.34
CA ASP A 53 21.61 6.67 30.94
C ASP A 53 20.23 7.28 30.67
N ASP A 54 19.41 7.49 31.73
CA ASP A 54 18.03 8.00 31.72
C ASP A 54 17.25 7.71 30.41
N ILE A 55 17.13 6.43 30.06
CA ILE A 55 16.54 6.01 28.78
C ILE A 55 15.05 6.33 28.64
N TYR A 56 14.38 6.72 29.74
CA TYR A 56 12.95 6.99 29.82
C TYR A 56 12.59 8.48 29.89
N ASP A 57 13.59 9.38 29.94
CA ASP A 57 13.37 10.80 30.24
C ASP A 57 12.54 10.94 31.53
N SER A 58 13.06 10.36 32.61
CA SER A 58 12.43 10.38 33.94
C SER A 58 12.71 11.67 34.70
N GLU A 59 13.71 12.46 34.29
CA GLU A 59 13.89 13.83 34.80
C GLU A 59 12.82 14.80 34.31
N ILE A 60 12.20 14.57 33.14
CA ILE A 60 11.26 15.48 32.48
C ILE A 60 11.85 16.90 32.36
N ARG A 61 13.13 16.97 31.93
CA ARG A 61 13.96 18.19 31.98
C ARG A 61 13.29 19.39 31.31
N TYR A 62 12.72 19.18 30.12
CA TYR A 62 12.10 20.23 29.32
C TYR A 62 11.02 21.01 30.11
N ILE A 63 10.17 20.31 30.86
CA ILE A 63 9.09 20.97 31.62
C ILE A 63 9.67 21.76 32.81
N PHE A 64 10.40 21.10 33.71
CA PHE A 64 10.80 21.71 34.98
C PHE A 64 12.02 22.63 34.89
N LYS A 65 12.93 22.42 33.94
CA LYS A 65 14.16 23.25 33.78
C LYS A 65 14.03 24.34 32.70
N ILE A 66 13.12 24.21 31.73
CA ILE A 66 13.01 25.16 30.61
C ILE A 66 11.63 25.82 30.59
N GLN A 67 10.57 25.04 30.40
CA GLN A 67 9.22 25.57 30.18
C GLN A 67 8.69 26.34 31.40
N TRP A 68 8.88 25.81 32.61
CA TRP A 68 8.39 26.46 33.85
C TRP A 68 9.16 27.75 34.15
N GLN A 69 10.46 27.82 33.85
CA GLN A 69 11.24 29.06 33.97
C GLN A 69 10.79 30.11 32.94
N GLY A 70 10.46 29.68 31.71
CA GLY A 70 9.89 30.57 30.69
C GLY A 70 8.51 31.12 31.08
N LEU A 71 7.65 30.31 31.71
CA LEU A 71 6.35 30.74 32.23
C LEU A 71 6.46 31.67 33.46
N ASP A 72 7.48 31.47 34.29
CA ASP A 72 7.74 32.33 35.45
C ASP A 72 7.99 33.78 35.04
N GLY A 73 8.73 33.98 33.93
CA GLY A 73 8.92 35.28 33.29
C GLY A 73 7.64 35.95 32.73
N LEU A 74 6.49 35.28 32.76
CA LEU A 74 5.18 35.87 32.46
C LEU A 74 4.40 36.21 33.73
N ARG A 75 3.90 35.20 34.45
CA ARG A 75 3.10 35.33 35.68
C ARG A 75 3.17 34.07 36.57
N GLY A 76 4.26 33.32 36.49
CA GLY A 76 4.46 32.07 37.25
C GLY A 76 4.18 30.78 36.46
N PRO A 77 4.76 29.65 36.90
CA PRO A 77 4.56 28.32 36.31
C PRO A 77 3.18 27.72 36.63
N VAL A 78 2.89 26.53 36.11
CA VAL A 78 1.63 25.80 36.38
C VAL A 78 1.74 24.98 37.67
N LEU A 79 0.65 24.95 38.47
CA LEU A 79 0.50 24.03 39.60
C LEU A 79 0.67 22.58 39.13
N SER A 80 1.70 21.91 39.65
CA SER A 80 2.17 20.61 39.15
C SER A 80 1.76 19.42 40.04
N GLY A 81 0.69 19.57 40.83
CA GLY A 81 0.14 18.53 41.71
C GLY A 81 0.81 18.40 43.08
N THR A 82 2.13 18.56 43.17
CA THR A 82 2.93 18.44 44.39
C THR A 82 4.06 19.49 44.46
N ASN A 83 4.70 19.61 45.62
CA ASN A 83 5.84 20.50 45.91
C ASN A 83 5.50 21.99 45.79
N PHE A 84 4.33 22.41 46.29
CA PHE A 84 3.95 23.82 46.29
C PHE A 84 3.33 24.29 47.62
N TYR A 85 3.53 25.57 47.91
CA TYR A 85 2.90 26.28 49.02
C TYR A 85 1.85 27.26 48.46
N ILE A 86 0.57 26.99 48.72
CA ILE A 86 -0.55 27.81 48.26
C ILE A 86 -1.19 28.59 49.40
N LYS A 87 -1.66 29.82 49.11
CA LYS A 87 -2.50 30.58 50.03
C LYS A 87 -3.90 29.98 50.11
N ARG A 88 -4.40 29.76 51.32
CA ARG A 88 -5.78 29.30 51.55
C ARG A 88 -6.81 30.26 50.95
N GLU A 89 -6.58 31.58 51.04
CA GLU A 89 -7.44 32.60 50.40
C GLU A 89 -7.52 32.46 48.88
N ALA A 90 -6.45 32.02 48.21
CA ALA A 90 -6.43 31.81 46.76
C ALA A 90 -7.24 30.57 46.33
N LEU A 91 -7.30 29.53 47.19
CA LEU A 91 -8.14 28.34 46.96
C LEU A 91 -9.63 28.60 47.20
N LEU A 92 -9.96 29.47 48.16
CA LEU A 92 -11.34 29.83 48.50
C LEU A 92 -11.93 30.85 47.51
N GLY A 93 -11.10 31.66 46.87
CA GLY A 93 -11.50 32.74 45.98
C GLY A 93 -11.94 34.01 46.72
N ASN A 94 -12.06 35.12 45.98
CA ASN A 94 -12.27 36.47 46.54
C ASN A 94 -13.66 36.73 47.17
N SER A 95 -14.49 35.71 47.41
CA SER A 95 -15.87 35.84 47.91
C SER A 95 -16.00 36.36 49.35
N SER A 96 -14.89 36.60 50.05
CA SER A 96 -14.86 36.88 51.49
C SER A 96 -14.25 38.25 51.86
N GLN A 97 -14.08 39.18 50.91
CA GLN A 97 -13.44 40.48 51.18
C GLN A 97 -14.38 41.65 51.49
N ASP A 98 -15.66 41.62 51.07
CA ASP A 98 -16.64 42.63 51.47
C ASP A 98 -17.46 42.17 52.67
N GLY A 99 -17.61 43.05 53.68
CA GLY A 99 -18.21 42.74 54.99
C GLY A 99 -19.72 42.47 55.01
N ASN A 100 -20.35 42.18 53.86
CA ASN A 100 -21.80 42.04 53.72
C ASN A 100 -22.18 40.83 52.84
N VAL A 101 -21.60 39.66 53.13
CA VAL A 101 -21.80 38.43 52.35
C VAL A 101 -23.07 37.68 52.79
N ASP A 102 -23.93 37.34 51.81
CA ASP A 102 -25.10 36.48 52.03
C ASP A 102 -24.71 35.07 52.50
N LEU A 103 -25.26 34.66 53.65
CA LEU A 103 -25.05 33.33 54.23
C LEU A 103 -25.61 32.21 53.33
N MET A 104 -26.67 32.46 52.56
CA MET A 104 -27.19 31.47 51.61
C MET A 104 -26.29 31.30 50.39
N ALA A 105 -25.71 32.38 49.86
CA ALA A 105 -24.66 32.30 48.83
C ALA A 105 -23.44 31.50 49.33
N LEU A 106 -22.95 31.77 50.54
CA LEU A 106 -21.85 30.99 51.13
C LEU A 106 -22.20 29.50 51.30
N LYS A 107 -23.42 29.17 51.74
CA LYS A 107 -23.88 27.77 51.83
C LYS A 107 -24.00 27.07 50.48
N ARG A 108 -24.37 27.79 49.43
CA ARG A 108 -24.39 27.27 48.05
C ARG A 108 -22.99 27.06 47.48
N SER A 109 -22.00 27.87 47.89
CA SER A 109 -20.62 27.81 47.37
C SER A 109 -19.69 26.89 48.16
N PHE A 110 -19.88 26.76 49.48
CA PHE A 110 -18.96 26.07 50.40
C PHE A 110 -19.61 24.92 51.19
N GLY A 111 -20.89 24.62 50.92
CA GLY A 111 -21.65 23.56 51.59
C GLY A 111 -22.41 24.02 52.83
N PRO A 112 -23.27 23.16 53.42
CA PRO A 112 -24.23 23.55 54.45
C PRO A 112 -23.61 23.81 55.84
N SER A 113 -22.36 23.41 56.08
CA SER A 113 -21.71 23.48 57.40
C SER A 113 -21.50 24.93 57.86
N ASN A 114 -22.27 25.34 58.88
CA ASN A 114 -22.15 26.66 59.50
C ASN A 114 -20.76 26.87 60.13
N GLU A 115 -20.16 25.82 60.69
CA GLU A 115 -18.86 25.92 61.34
C GLU A 115 -17.74 26.12 60.32
N PHE A 116 -17.76 25.39 59.19
CA PHE A 116 -16.82 25.65 58.10
C PHE A 116 -16.93 27.09 57.59
N ILE A 117 -18.15 27.59 57.34
CA ILE A 117 -18.38 28.97 56.89
C ILE A 117 -17.87 30.02 57.90
N LYS A 118 -17.99 29.78 59.22
CA LYS A 118 -17.41 30.67 60.24
C LYS A 118 -15.88 30.77 60.14
N THR A 119 -15.18 29.68 59.79
CA THR A 119 -13.71 29.68 59.66
C THR A 119 -13.18 30.44 58.45
N LEU A 120 -14.05 30.84 57.51
CA LEU A 120 -13.68 31.60 56.31
C LEU A 120 -13.49 33.11 56.57
N ARG A 121 -13.87 33.63 57.75
CA ARG A 121 -13.72 35.04 58.12
C ARG A 121 -12.29 35.33 58.58
N ARG A 122 -11.68 36.42 58.09
CA ARG A 122 -10.29 36.83 58.43
C ARG A 122 -10.06 37.04 59.94
N ASP A 123 -11.09 37.43 60.68
CA ASP A 123 -11.00 37.69 62.12
C ASP A 123 -11.14 36.43 63.00
N PHE A 124 -11.37 35.26 62.38
CA PHE A 124 -11.53 34.00 63.11
C PHE A 124 -10.20 33.50 63.69
N LYS A 125 -9.89 33.92 64.91
CA LYS A 125 -8.84 33.30 65.73
C LYS A 125 -9.34 31.97 66.29
N PRO A 126 -8.71 30.82 65.99
CA PRO A 126 -9.04 29.57 66.65
C PRO A 126 -8.61 29.65 68.12
N SER A 127 -9.57 29.81 69.03
CA SER A 127 -9.33 29.61 70.45
C SER A 127 -8.98 28.14 70.70
N PHE A 128 -7.83 27.90 71.33
CA PHE A 128 -7.49 26.61 71.92
C PHE A 128 -8.48 26.34 73.08
N PHE A 129 -9.60 25.70 72.76
CA PHE A 129 -10.60 25.31 73.75
C PHE A 129 -10.14 24.07 74.52
N ASN A 130 -9.97 24.22 75.83
CA ASN A 130 -9.40 23.20 76.71
C ASN A 130 -10.40 22.12 77.19
N ASP A 131 -11.61 22.06 76.61
CA ASP A 131 -12.67 21.13 77.03
C ASP A 131 -12.90 19.98 76.03
N GLY A 132 -12.68 18.76 76.51
CA GLY A 132 -12.72 17.53 75.70
C GLY A 132 -14.06 17.21 75.02
N LYS A 133 -15.16 17.87 75.41
CA LYS A 133 -16.49 17.74 74.75
C LYS A 133 -16.59 18.43 73.39
N SER A 134 -15.71 19.40 73.06
CA SER A 134 -15.69 20.05 71.74
C SER A 134 -14.88 19.26 70.71
N SER A 135 -13.83 18.55 71.17
CA SER A 135 -12.98 17.70 70.35
C SER A 135 -13.76 16.60 69.62
N SER A 136 -14.71 15.95 70.30
CA SER A 136 -15.55 14.90 69.70
C SER A 136 -16.44 15.43 68.57
N MET A 137 -17.09 16.60 68.71
CA MET A 137 -17.90 17.17 67.63
C MET A 137 -17.06 17.57 66.41
N LEU A 138 -15.85 18.12 66.61
CA LEU A 138 -14.95 18.41 65.50
C LEU A 138 -14.39 17.14 64.84
N LEU A 139 -14.28 16.04 65.58
CA LEU A 139 -13.89 14.73 65.04
C LEU A 139 -15.05 14.06 64.29
N GLU A 140 -16.29 14.20 64.75
CA GLU A 140 -17.50 13.77 64.05
C GLU A 140 -17.69 14.53 62.73
N GLU A 141 -17.58 15.87 62.74
CA GLU A 141 -17.62 16.68 61.51
C GLU A 141 -16.47 16.32 60.55
N ALA A 142 -15.27 16.05 61.06
CA ALA A 142 -14.15 15.58 60.24
C ALA A 142 -14.38 14.18 59.65
N LYS A 143 -15.03 13.25 60.38
CA LYS A 143 -15.45 11.95 59.85
C LYS A 143 -16.54 12.09 58.79
N PHE A 144 -17.48 13.02 58.99
CA PHE A 144 -18.53 13.33 58.01
C PHE A 144 -17.93 13.87 56.70
N LEU A 145 -17.00 14.83 56.80
CA LEU A 145 -16.24 15.38 55.66
C LEU A 145 -15.30 14.36 54.99
N ALA A 146 -14.91 13.30 55.69
CA ALA A 146 -14.05 12.22 55.19
C ALA A 146 -14.81 10.93 54.83
N SER A 147 -16.15 10.98 54.77
CA SER A 147 -16.99 9.79 54.52
C SER A 147 -17.03 9.37 53.05
N CYS A 148 -17.06 8.07 52.79
CA CYS A 148 -17.03 7.51 51.42
C CYS A 148 -18.21 7.97 50.55
N SER A 149 -19.37 8.23 51.17
CA SER A 149 -20.57 8.79 50.53
C SER A 149 -20.38 10.20 49.94
N TYR A 150 -19.22 10.82 50.15
CA TYR A 150 -18.81 12.06 49.47
C TYR A 150 -18.20 11.81 48.08
N GLN A 151 -17.77 10.58 47.75
CA GLN A 151 -17.01 10.22 46.53
C GLN A 151 -17.35 8.82 45.99
N ASP A 152 -18.62 8.42 45.95
CA ASP A 152 -19.00 7.16 45.31
C ASP A 152 -18.68 7.14 43.79
N GLN A 153 -18.27 5.95 43.29
CA GLN A 153 -17.81 5.63 41.92
C GLN A 153 -16.32 5.88 41.57
N THR A 154 -15.36 5.24 42.26
CA THR A 154 -14.02 4.99 41.67
C THR A 154 -13.49 3.57 41.96
N THR A 155 -12.78 3.01 40.98
CA THR A 155 -12.15 1.68 41.02
C THR A 155 -10.64 1.82 41.21
N TRP A 156 -10.09 1.26 42.30
CA TRP A 156 -8.68 1.40 42.65
C TRP A 156 -7.88 0.09 42.56
N GLY A 157 -6.83 0.09 41.74
CA GLY A 157 -5.63 -0.73 41.91
C GLY A 157 -5.30 -1.71 40.77
N THR A 158 -4.39 -1.34 39.85
CA THR A 158 -3.50 -2.30 39.14
C THR A 158 -2.44 -1.60 38.26
N GLU A 159 -1.19 -2.06 38.40
CA GLU A 159 0.02 -1.85 37.57
C GLU A 159 0.49 -0.41 37.23
N ALA A 160 1.80 -0.16 37.36
CA ALA A 160 2.43 1.08 36.91
C ALA A 160 3.11 0.94 35.55
N ASN A 161 2.94 1.96 34.71
CA ASN A 161 3.74 2.14 33.52
C ASN A 161 3.82 3.63 33.15
N LEU A 162 4.98 4.10 32.67
CA LEU A 162 5.21 5.49 32.23
C LEU A 162 4.14 5.96 31.23
N LEU A 163 3.72 5.06 30.33
CA LEU A 163 2.73 5.37 29.29
C LEU A 163 1.31 5.57 29.86
N ILE A 164 0.96 4.92 30.97
CA ILE A 164 -0.33 5.08 31.66
C ILE A 164 -0.39 6.44 32.37
N GLN A 165 0.71 6.86 33.02
CA GLN A 165 0.80 8.20 33.59
C GLN A 165 0.72 9.27 32.49
N GLY A 166 1.47 9.07 31.40
CA GLY A 166 1.43 9.95 30.23
C GLY A 166 0.04 10.09 29.62
N SER A 167 -0.71 9.00 29.47
CA SER A 167 -2.08 9.06 28.91
C SER A 167 -3.07 9.76 29.83
N ARG A 168 -2.95 9.61 31.16
CA ARG A 168 -3.78 10.34 32.13
C ARG A 168 -3.56 11.85 32.07
N TRP A 169 -2.31 12.30 32.03
CA TRP A 169 -1.99 13.73 31.85
C TRP A 169 -2.52 14.25 30.51
N THR A 170 -2.29 13.49 29.44
CA THR A 170 -2.77 13.79 28.09
C THR A 170 -4.29 13.94 28.03
N SER A 171 -5.05 13.01 28.63
CA SER A 171 -6.51 13.02 28.61
C SER A 171 -7.05 14.24 29.35
N GLY A 172 -6.61 14.51 30.59
CA GLY A 172 -7.03 15.68 31.35
C GLY A 172 -6.63 17.02 30.72
N ILE A 173 -5.46 17.11 30.08
CA ILE A 173 -5.02 18.30 29.34
C ILE A 173 -5.88 18.52 28.08
N THR A 174 -6.22 17.43 27.37
CA THR A 174 -7.13 17.46 26.21
C THR A 174 -8.55 17.88 26.64
N GLU A 175 -9.04 17.38 27.77
CA GLU A 175 -10.32 17.80 28.36
C GLU A 175 -10.35 19.31 28.62
N VAL A 176 -9.28 19.89 29.20
CA VAL A 176 -9.16 21.34 29.39
C VAL A 176 -9.26 22.07 28.04
N ALA A 177 -8.55 21.61 27.00
CA ALA A 177 -8.56 22.20 25.66
C ALA A 177 -9.96 22.23 25.02
N ILE A 178 -10.76 21.18 25.23
CA ILE A 178 -12.11 21.02 24.67
C ILE A 178 -13.23 21.44 25.62
N SER A 179 -12.90 21.97 26.81
CA SER A 179 -13.86 22.44 27.82
C SER A 179 -14.24 23.92 27.66
N LYS A 180 -15.22 24.38 28.45
CA LYS A 180 -15.52 25.81 28.64
C LYS A 180 -14.36 26.64 29.22
N PHE A 181 -13.32 25.99 29.75
CA PHE A 181 -12.12 26.62 30.30
C PHE A 181 -10.94 26.64 29.32
N CYS A 182 -11.16 26.27 28.04
CA CYS A 182 -10.18 26.33 26.97
C CYS A 182 -9.36 27.65 27.01
N PRO A 183 -8.01 27.60 27.05
CA PRO A 183 -7.18 28.80 27.13
C PRO A 183 -7.44 29.81 26.00
N LEU A 184 -7.71 29.34 24.78
CA LEU A 184 -8.00 30.21 23.63
C LEU A 184 -9.36 30.93 23.70
N ILE A 185 -10.24 30.59 24.64
CA ILE A 185 -11.57 31.19 24.78
C ILE A 185 -11.72 31.86 26.16
N TYR A 186 -11.43 31.12 27.22
CA TYR A 186 -11.51 31.59 28.60
C TYR A 186 -10.26 32.36 29.02
N GLY A 187 -9.07 31.91 28.59
CA GLY A 187 -7.78 32.56 28.89
C GLY A 187 -7.69 33.97 28.31
N LEU A 188 -8.06 34.17 27.04
CA LEU A 188 -8.11 35.51 26.42
C LEU A 188 -8.99 36.54 27.16
N ARG A 189 -9.92 36.08 28.02
CA ARG A 189 -10.76 36.96 28.86
C ARG A 189 -10.20 37.21 30.27
N ARG A 190 -9.09 36.57 30.66
CA ARG A 190 -8.57 36.53 32.03
C ARG A 190 -7.06 36.76 32.16
N MET A 191 -6.30 36.58 31.09
CA MET A 191 -4.84 36.70 31.06
C MET A 191 -4.37 37.37 29.75
N SER A 192 -3.08 37.73 29.66
CA SER A 192 -2.52 38.33 28.45
C SER A 192 -2.53 37.33 27.27
N LEU A 193 -2.49 37.84 26.03
CA LEU A 193 -2.42 37.01 24.84
C LEU A 193 -1.26 36.01 24.89
N LEU A 194 -0.06 36.47 25.27
CA LEU A 194 1.14 35.61 25.35
C LEU A 194 0.99 34.51 26.41
N GLN A 195 0.43 34.83 27.58
CA GLN A 195 0.16 33.83 28.62
C GLN A 195 -0.92 32.83 28.16
N SER A 196 -2.00 33.34 27.54
CA SER A 196 -3.07 32.53 26.97
C SER A 196 -2.58 31.57 25.88
N LEU A 197 -1.64 32.00 25.05
CA LEU A 197 -1.00 31.17 24.03
C LEU A 197 -0.09 30.10 24.64
N ALA A 198 0.63 30.40 25.73
CA ALA A 198 1.46 29.41 26.41
C ALA A 198 0.62 28.32 27.11
N TYR A 199 -0.51 28.68 27.74
CA TYR A 199 -1.46 27.68 28.22
C TYR A 199 -2.17 26.92 27.08
N ALA A 200 -2.41 27.57 25.93
CA ALA A 200 -2.97 26.90 24.77
C ALA A 200 -1.99 25.91 24.14
N GLU A 201 -0.69 26.22 24.10
CA GLU A 201 0.36 25.30 23.66
C GLU A 201 0.32 24.03 24.50
N LEU A 202 0.39 24.15 25.84
CA LEU A 202 0.21 23.02 26.76
C LEU A 202 -1.10 22.25 26.53
N ALA A 203 -2.24 22.94 26.40
CA ALA A 203 -3.55 22.31 26.27
C ALA A 203 -3.75 21.55 24.94
N PHE A 204 -3.29 22.11 23.83
CA PHE A 204 -3.48 21.53 22.49
C PHE A 204 -2.31 20.63 22.04
N TRP A 205 -1.20 20.61 22.77
CA TRP A 205 -0.02 19.79 22.49
C TRP A 205 -0.34 18.31 22.21
N PRO A 206 -1.11 17.59 23.05
CA PRO A 206 -1.57 16.23 22.76
C PRO A 206 -2.16 16.00 21.37
N LEU A 207 -3.18 16.80 21.00
CA LEU A 207 -3.90 16.72 19.74
C LEU A 207 -2.96 16.98 18.55
N LEU A 208 -2.24 18.10 18.60
CA LEU A 208 -1.42 18.58 17.51
C LEU A 208 -0.26 17.62 17.25
N TYR A 209 0.44 17.18 18.30
CA TYR A 209 1.62 16.33 18.15
C TYR A 209 1.24 14.90 17.80
N SER A 210 0.15 14.35 18.37
CA SER A 210 -0.36 13.03 18.00
C SER A 210 -0.70 12.97 16.51
N LEU A 211 -1.65 13.79 16.03
CA LEU A 211 -2.11 13.72 14.64
C LEU A 211 -0.98 13.99 13.64
N SER A 212 -0.14 15.01 13.89
CA SER A 212 0.99 15.30 13.01
C SER A 212 2.02 14.17 12.99
N SER A 213 2.33 13.54 14.13
CA SER A 213 3.32 12.46 14.19
C SER A 213 2.82 11.19 13.51
N TRP A 214 1.53 10.85 13.65
CA TRP A 214 0.93 9.76 12.86
C TRP A 214 0.99 10.05 11.36
N GLY A 215 0.75 11.30 10.94
CA GLY A 215 0.96 11.74 9.56
C GLY A 215 2.40 11.55 9.07
N PHE A 216 3.40 12.03 9.81
CA PHE A 216 4.83 11.92 9.46
C PHE A 216 5.41 10.49 9.58
N ALA A 217 4.79 9.62 10.36
CA ALA A 217 5.23 8.24 10.55
C ALA A 217 4.57 7.24 9.58
N ILE A 218 3.53 7.69 8.86
CA ILE A 218 2.84 6.90 7.84
C ILE A 218 3.06 7.51 6.44
N ILE A 219 2.62 8.75 6.18
CA ILE A 219 2.48 9.28 4.81
C ILE A 219 3.82 9.28 4.04
N PRO A 220 4.94 9.83 4.56
CA PRO A 220 6.23 9.78 3.84
C PRO A 220 6.71 8.36 3.52
N GLN A 221 6.41 7.40 4.39
CA GLN A 221 6.79 5.99 4.27
C GLN A 221 5.96 5.32 3.17
N LEU A 222 4.64 5.52 3.18
CA LEU A 222 3.77 5.03 2.10
C LEU A 222 4.20 5.66 0.76
N CYS A 223 4.47 6.97 0.75
CA CYS A 223 4.96 7.69 -0.45
C CYS A 223 6.30 7.16 -0.95
N LEU A 224 7.29 6.93 -0.08
CA LEU A 224 8.58 6.31 -0.42
C LEU A 224 8.38 4.97 -1.14
N LEU A 225 7.58 4.10 -0.54
CA LEU A 225 7.36 2.75 -1.04
C LEU A 225 6.47 2.73 -2.28
N ASN A 226 5.55 3.68 -2.39
CA ASN A 226 4.85 3.98 -3.62
C ASN A 226 5.78 4.57 -4.71
N GLY A 227 6.91 5.18 -4.38
CA GLY A 227 7.67 6.01 -5.33
C GLY A 227 6.94 7.31 -5.71
N ILE A 228 6.09 7.83 -4.83
CA ILE A 228 5.45 9.14 -4.98
C ILE A 228 6.37 10.20 -4.34
N PRO A 229 6.82 11.22 -5.10
CA PRO A 229 7.63 12.30 -4.55
C PRO A 229 6.78 13.18 -3.64
N LEU A 230 7.16 13.29 -2.36
CA LEU A 230 6.49 14.16 -1.37
C LEU A 230 7.25 15.47 -1.15
N TYR A 231 8.57 15.46 -1.36
CA TYR A 231 9.46 16.61 -1.24
C TYR A 231 9.97 17.01 -2.63
N PRO A 232 10.44 18.26 -2.82
CA PRO A 232 11.20 18.64 -4.02
C PRO A 232 12.40 17.71 -4.24
N GLU A 233 12.88 17.64 -5.48
CA GLU A 233 14.12 16.93 -5.79
C GLU A 233 15.30 17.52 -5.00
N VAL A 234 16.27 16.71 -4.57
CA VAL A 234 17.44 17.20 -3.80
C VAL A 234 18.28 18.27 -4.54
N SER A 235 18.15 18.36 -5.86
CA SER A 235 18.77 19.39 -6.71
C SER A 235 18.04 20.75 -6.66
N ASP A 236 16.76 20.75 -6.26
CA ASP A 236 15.89 21.93 -6.22
C ASP A 236 16.30 22.86 -5.06
N PRO A 237 16.50 24.17 -5.30
CA PRO A 237 16.70 25.16 -4.24
C PRO A 237 15.66 25.11 -3.10
N TYR A 238 14.40 24.78 -3.39
CA TYR A 238 13.34 24.66 -2.37
C TYR A 238 13.55 23.48 -1.41
N PHE A 239 14.26 22.41 -1.82
CA PHE A 239 14.62 21.31 -0.91
C PHE A 239 15.44 21.81 0.30
N ARG A 240 16.24 22.88 0.11
CA ARG A 240 17.04 23.50 1.17
C ARG A 240 16.19 24.08 2.29
N ILE A 241 14.94 24.49 2.01
CA ILE A 241 14.02 25.00 3.03
C ILE A 241 13.58 23.86 3.97
N PHE A 242 13.18 22.71 3.41
CA PHE A 242 12.82 21.53 4.18
C PHE A 242 13.99 21.00 5.01
N LEU A 243 15.19 20.96 4.41
CA LEU A 243 16.43 20.59 5.09
C LEU A 243 16.77 21.57 6.22
N PHE A 244 16.63 22.88 6.01
CA PHE A 244 16.83 23.90 7.02
C PHE A 244 15.83 23.77 8.19
N ILE A 245 14.55 23.58 7.92
CA ILE A 245 13.52 23.38 8.97
C ILE A 245 13.84 22.12 9.80
N PHE A 246 14.24 21.02 9.15
CA PHE A 246 14.60 19.79 9.85
C PHE A 246 15.86 19.97 10.72
N ILE A 247 16.95 20.52 10.16
CA ILE A 247 18.20 20.72 10.89
C ILE A 247 18.04 21.76 12.01
N SER A 248 17.32 22.87 11.77
CA SER A 248 17.10 23.90 12.80
C SER A 248 16.27 23.40 13.98
N SER A 249 15.26 22.56 13.73
CA SER A 249 14.49 21.89 14.79
C SER A 249 15.40 20.97 15.64
N LEU A 250 16.24 20.16 14.98
CA LEU A 250 17.21 19.30 15.65
C LEU A 250 18.27 20.10 16.44
N ALA A 251 18.77 21.19 15.88
CA ALA A 251 19.76 22.07 16.52
C ALA A 251 19.16 22.81 17.73
N LYS A 252 17.91 23.29 17.63
CA LYS A 252 17.19 23.90 18.75
C LYS A 252 17.07 22.92 19.92
N ASN A 253 16.59 21.70 19.66
CA ASN A 253 16.41 20.71 20.71
C ASN A 253 17.75 20.23 21.32
N LEU A 254 18.81 20.14 20.52
CA LEU A 254 20.16 19.88 21.05
C LEU A 254 20.66 21.03 21.95
N TYR A 255 20.45 22.28 21.54
CA TYR A 255 20.81 23.46 22.33
C TYR A 255 20.08 23.51 23.67
N GLU A 256 18.76 23.25 23.69
CA GLU A 256 17.95 23.18 24.91
C GLU A 256 18.46 22.11 25.90
N ILE A 257 18.92 20.96 25.40
CA ILE A 257 19.48 19.89 26.22
C ILE A 257 20.87 20.26 26.75
N LEU A 258 21.75 20.84 25.93
CA LEU A 258 23.07 21.31 26.38
C LEU A 258 22.93 22.40 27.45
N MET A 259 22.02 23.37 27.27
CA MET A 259 21.75 24.43 28.24
C MET A 259 21.15 23.93 29.56
N SER A 260 20.42 22.81 29.55
CA SER A 260 19.87 22.18 30.77
C SER A 260 20.79 21.12 31.40
N GLY A 261 22.04 21.01 30.92
CA GLY A 261 23.10 20.15 31.45
C GLY A 261 23.12 18.71 30.92
N GLY A 262 22.33 18.40 29.89
CA GLY A 262 22.30 17.09 29.24
C GLY A 262 23.36 16.92 28.13
N GLY A 263 23.63 15.66 27.75
CA GLY A 263 24.61 15.32 26.71
C GLY A 263 23.99 14.80 25.40
N ILE A 264 24.83 14.39 24.46
CA ILE A 264 24.40 13.80 23.17
C ILE A 264 23.57 12.51 23.38
N ARG A 265 23.92 11.70 24.39
CA ARG A 265 23.14 10.49 24.74
C ARG A 265 21.75 10.84 25.26
N THR A 266 21.65 11.88 26.09
CA THR A 266 20.39 12.49 26.55
C THR A 266 19.53 12.93 25.36
N TRP A 267 20.11 13.67 24.42
CA TRP A 267 19.43 14.12 23.20
C TRP A 267 18.90 12.98 22.31
N ASN A 268 19.59 11.83 22.28
CA ASN A 268 19.07 10.65 21.58
C ASN A 268 17.91 9.98 22.34
N ASN A 269 17.99 9.92 23.67
CA ASN A 269 16.97 9.26 24.50
C ASN A 269 15.69 10.08 24.61
N GLU A 270 15.78 11.40 24.85
CA GLU A 270 14.61 12.30 24.92
C GLU A 270 13.84 12.31 23.60
N ARG A 271 14.52 12.40 22.44
CA ARG A 271 13.87 12.33 21.12
C ARG A 271 13.18 10.98 20.87
N ARG A 272 13.82 9.86 21.23
CA ARG A 272 13.23 8.51 21.11
C ARG A 272 11.98 8.39 21.98
N ILE A 273 12.09 8.78 23.25
CA ILE A 273 10.97 8.72 24.20
C ILE A 273 9.84 9.65 23.79
N TRP A 274 10.13 10.84 23.27
CA TRP A 274 9.13 11.75 22.72
C TRP A 274 8.36 11.11 21.56
N MET A 275 9.04 10.46 20.60
CA MET A 275 8.36 9.73 19.51
C MET A 275 7.47 8.59 20.05
N ILE A 276 7.98 7.80 20.99
CA ILE A 276 7.23 6.70 21.63
C ILE A 276 5.99 7.24 22.38
N LYS A 277 6.17 8.22 23.28
CA LYS A 277 5.10 8.86 24.06
C LYS A 277 4.02 9.44 23.14
N THR A 278 4.42 10.05 22.02
CA THR A 278 3.50 10.69 21.07
C THR A 278 2.63 9.69 20.31
N VAL A 279 3.20 8.60 19.78
CA VAL A 279 2.46 7.55 19.08
C VAL A 279 1.57 6.73 20.02
N THR A 280 1.96 6.61 21.29
CA THR A 280 1.29 5.73 22.27
C THR A 280 0.43 6.51 23.26
N SER A 281 1.02 6.98 24.36
CA SER A 281 0.32 7.63 25.47
C SER A 281 -0.46 8.88 25.06
N PHE A 282 0.08 9.71 24.16
CA PHE A 282 -0.57 10.95 23.75
C PHE A 282 -1.72 10.68 22.78
N SER A 283 -1.54 9.76 21.83
CA SER A 283 -2.63 9.32 20.95
C SER A 283 -3.76 8.65 21.71
N TYR A 284 -3.45 7.77 22.67
CA TYR A 284 -4.47 7.11 23.47
C TYR A 284 -5.21 8.08 24.39
N GLY A 285 -4.50 8.92 25.16
CA GLY A 285 -5.14 9.89 26.06
C GLY A 285 -5.98 10.94 25.31
N PHE A 286 -5.57 11.33 24.10
CA PHE A 286 -6.38 12.19 23.23
C PHE A 286 -7.68 11.51 22.77
N LEU A 287 -7.60 10.24 22.33
CA LEU A 287 -8.78 9.47 21.90
C LEU A 287 -9.73 9.16 23.06
N ASP A 288 -9.20 8.80 24.22
CA ASP A 288 -9.93 8.60 25.47
C ASP A 288 -10.74 9.85 25.85
N SER A 289 -10.11 11.04 25.89
CA SER A 289 -10.78 12.32 26.14
C SER A 289 -11.95 12.60 25.16
N ILE A 290 -11.78 12.28 23.87
CA ILE A 290 -12.85 12.39 22.88
C ILE A 290 -13.97 11.38 23.14
N MET A 291 -13.64 10.10 23.39
CA MET A 291 -14.63 9.04 23.64
C MET A 291 -15.45 9.33 24.89
N ASN A 292 -14.82 9.80 25.97
CA ASN A 292 -15.47 10.22 27.21
C ASN A 292 -16.41 11.41 26.95
N LYS A 293 -15.98 12.41 26.18
CA LYS A 293 -16.83 13.57 25.81
C LYS A 293 -18.00 13.20 24.89
N LEU A 294 -17.87 12.16 24.07
CA LEU A 294 -18.95 11.64 23.21
C LEU A 294 -19.89 10.67 23.95
N GLY A 295 -19.62 10.32 25.21
CA GLY A 295 -20.39 9.32 25.96
C GLY A 295 -20.20 7.89 25.47
N LEU A 296 -19.08 7.62 24.78
CA LEU A 296 -18.74 6.31 24.18
C LEU A 296 -17.69 5.52 24.99
N GLY A 297 -17.12 6.12 26.05
CA GLY A 297 -16.13 5.51 26.93
C GLY A 297 -16.64 5.40 28.37
N GLU A 298 -16.32 4.28 29.03
CA GLU A 298 -16.32 4.19 30.49
C GLU A 298 -14.99 4.75 31.02
N ALA A 299 -15.03 5.56 32.08
CA ALA A 299 -13.87 6.25 32.63
C ALA A 299 -12.87 5.27 33.28
N SER A 300 -11.97 4.71 32.47
CA SER A 300 -10.97 3.71 32.88
C SER A 300 -9.76 4.33 33.60
N PHE A 301 -9.98 4.88 34.79
CA PHE A 301 -8.90 5.35 35.66
C PHE A 301 -8.07 4.17 36.19
N LEU A 302 -6.99 3.84 35.47
CA LEU A 302 -5.96 2.89 35.93
C LEU A 302 -4.96 3.62 36.86
N PRO A 303 -4.88 3.26 38.17
CA PRO A 303 -3.93 3.86 39.10
C PRO A 303 -2.61 3.07 39.17
N THR A 304 -1.49 3.80 39.22
CA THR A 304 -0.14 3.23 39.10
C THR A 304 0.41 2.69 40.43
N ASN A 305 0.95 1.47 40.41
CA ASN A 305 1.69 0.89 41.55
C ASN A 305 3.17 1.34 41.57
N LYS A 306 3.57 2.17 42.54
CA LYS A 306 4.91 2.82 42.56
C LYS A 306 6.10 1.90 42.94
N VAL A 307 5.91 0.58 43.02
CA VAL A 307 6.98 -0.40 43.35
C VAL A 307 7.50 -1.08 42.08
N ALA A 308 8.81 -0.98 41.83
CA ALA A 308 9.51 -1.69 40.75
C ALA A 308 10.26 -2.92 41.29
N ASP A 309 10.28 -3.98 40.49
CA ASP A 309 11.03 -5.21 40.74
C ASP A 309 12.54 -5.01 40.47
N ASP A 310 13.42 -5.66 41.22
CA ASP A 310 14.88 -5.52 41.13
C ASP A 310 15.40 -5.85 39.72
N GLU A 311 14.77 -6.81 39.02
CA GLU A 311 15.09 -7.11 37.62
C GLU A 311 14.79 -5.92 36.69
N VAL A 312 13.80 -5.07 36.99
CA VAL A 312 13.48 -3.85 36.23
C VAL A 312 14.56 -2.79 36.46
N VAL A 313 14.89 -2.53 37.73
CA VAL A 313 15.87 -1.52 38.13
C VAL A 313 17.22 -1.83 37.47
N LYS A 314 17.68 -3.08 37.56
CA LYS A 314 18.95 -3.52 36.94
C LYS A 314 18.98 -3.33 35.42
N ARG A 315 17.87 -3.55 34.70
CA ARG A 315 17.79 -3.30 33.25
C ARG A 315 17.82 -1.80 32.92
N TYR A 316 17.16 -0.97 33.73
CA TYR A 316 17.19 0.49 33.59
C TYR A 316 18.60 1.07 33.84
N GLU A 317 19.33 0.56 34.83
CA GLU A 317 20.74 0.88 35.07
C GLU A 317 21.65 0.48 33.88
N MET A 318 21.36 -0.65 33.25
CA MET A 318 22.05 -1.10 32.02
C MET A 318 21.63 -0.34 30.74
N GLY A 319 20.70 0.63 30.83
CA GLY A 319 20.18 1.36 29.67
C GLY A 319 19.30 0.53 28.73
N ILE A 320 18.69 -0.55 29.24
CA ILE A 320 17.85 -1.49 28.48
C ILE A 320 16.36 -1.19 28.70
N PHE A 321 15.62 -1.02 27.61
CA PHE A 321 14.16 -0.81 27.63
C PHE A 321 13.39 -2.03 28.14
N ASP A 322 12.34 -1.81 28.93
CA ASP A 322 11.35 -2.81 29.34
C ASP A 322 10.05 -2.61 28.56
N PHE A 323 9.73 -3.56 27.66
CA PHE A 323 8.53 -3.53 26.82
C PHE A 323 7.35 -4.32 27.43
N ARG A 324 7.33 -4.56 28.75
CA ARG A 324 6.14 -5.07 29.46
C ARG A 324 5.10 -3.97 29.71
N ALA A 325 4.67 -3.30 28.65
CA ALA A 325 3.59 -2.32 28.67
C ALA A 325 2.27 -2.93 28.17
N PRO A 326 1.10 -2.36 28.54
CA PRO A 326 -0.19 -2.79 28.00
C PRO A 326 -0.20 -2.84 26.46
N THR A 327 -0.82 -3.89 25.92
CA THR A 327 -0.85 -4.19 24.48
C THR A 327 -1.41 -3.03 23.65
N ILE A 328 -2.36 -2.27 24.19
CA ILE A 328 -2.97 -1.08 23.59
C ILE A 328 -1.94 0.03 23.24
N PHE A 329 -0.83 0.11 23.96
CA PHE A 329 0.26 1.04 23.64
C PHE A 329 1.28 0.44 22.67
N LEU A 330 1.64 -0.84 22.86
CA LEU A 330 2.69 -1.46 22.06
C LEU A 330 2.26 -1.76 20.62
N VAL A 331 1.00 -2.15 20.39
CA VAL A 331 0.52 -2.50 19.05
C VAL A 331 0.61 -1.33 18.06
N PRO A 332 0.13 -0.10 18.38
CA PRO A 332 0.32 1.07 17.52
C PRO A 332 1.79 1.39 17.21
N LEU A 333 2.64 1.35 18.25
CA LEU A 333 4.07 1.63 18.12
C LEU A 333 4.77 0.64 17.17
N VAL A 334 4.55 -0.66 17.39
CA VAL A 334 5.18 -1.71 16.59
C VAL A 334 4.60 -1.74 15.17
N THR A 335 3.31 -1.44 14.99
CA THR A 335 2.67 -1.30 13.67
C THR A 335 3.37 -0.22 12.83
N ILE A 336 3.58 0.97 13.39
CA ILE A 336 4.25 2.06 12.67
C ILE A 336 5.70 1.71 12.32
N ILE A 337 6.44 1.07 13.22
CA ILE A 337 7.81 0.63 12.95
C ILE A 337 7.84 -0.45 11.85
N LEU A 338 6.92 -1.41 11.85
CA LEU A 338 6.80 -2.42 10.79
C LEU A 338 6.45 -1.81 9.43
N VAL A 339 5.48 -0.88 9.38
CA VAL A 339 5.14 -0.10 8.17
C VAL A 339 6.35 0.65 7.65
N ASN A 340 7.14 1.30 8.53
CA ASN A 340 8.34 2.03 8.14
C ASN A 340 9.46 1.09 7.63
N ILE A 341 9.73 -0.04 8.29
CA ILE A 341 10.72 -1.05 7.82
C ILE A 341 10.33 -1.56 6.43
N ALA A 342 9.08 -1.99 6.27
CA ALA A 342 8.55 -2.46 4.98
C ALA A 342 8.73 -1.40 3.89
N SER A 343 8.45 -0.14 4.24
CA SER A 343 8.52 1.01 3.34
C SER A 343 9.93 1.40 2.94
N PHE A 344 10.85 1.40 3.89
CA PHE A 344 12.26 1.64 3.64
C PHE A 344 12.83 0.58 2.69
N VAL A 345 12.66 -0.70 3.03
CA VAL A 345 13.21 -1.82 2.24
C VAL A 345 12.63 -1.84 0.83
N GLY A 346 11.29 -1.81 0.69
CA GLY A 346 10.68 -1.87 -0.63
C GLY A 346 10.90 -0.60 -1.47
N GLY A 347 11.01 0.58 -0.84
CA GLY A 347 11.29 1.85 -1.52
C GLY A 347 12.73 1.92 -2.02
N VAL A 348 13.70 1.48 -1.22
CA VAL A 348 15.11 1.37 -1.64
C VAL A 348 15.26 0.34 -2.76
N VAL A 349 14.64 -0.85 -2.65
CA VAL A 349 14.64 -1.86 -3.72
C VAL A 349 14.02 -1.32 -5.01
N ARG A 350 12.88 -0.63 -4.93
CA ARG A 350 12.24 0.05 -6.07
C ARG A 350 13.20 1.05 -6.74
N VAL A 351 13.82 1.93 -5.96
CA VAL A 351 14.75 2.97 -6.46
C VAL A 351 16.03 2.37 -7.05
N MET A 352 16.52 1.23 -6.55
CA MET A 352 17.76 0.61 -7.02
C MET A 352 17.60 -0.36 -8.20
N PHE A 353 16.41 -0.94 -8.41
CA PHE A 353 16.24 -2.08 -9.33
C PHE A 353 15.06 -1.97 -10.33
N MET A 354 14.31 -0.86 -10.35
CA MET A 354 13.21 -0.66 -11.32
C MET A 354 13.51 0.52 -12.27
N ASP A 355 14.20 0.24 -13.36
CA ASP A 355 14.79 1.20 -14.32
C ASP A 355 13.83 2.22 -14.99
N SER A 356 12.52 2.12 -14.78
CA SER A 356 11.54 3.07 -15.36
C SER A 356 11.29 4.33 -14.52
N PHE A 357 11.91 4.47 -13.34
CA PHE A 357 11.92 5.71 -12.56
C PHE A 357 13.32 5.97 -11.96
N GLY A 358 14.30 6.15 -12.85
CA GLY A 358 15.72 6.40 -12.53
C GLY A 358 16.02 7.76 -11.89
N ASP A 359 15.25 8.16 -10.87
CA ASP A 359 15.33 9.48 -10.24
C ASP A 359 15.31 9.39 -8.71
N TRP A 360 16.31 8.70 -8.16
CA TRP A 360 16.55 8.56 -6.72
C TRP A 360 16.58 9.92 -6.00
N LYS A 361 16.96 10.99 -6.71
CA LYS A 361 17.00 12.38 -6.23
C LYS A 361 15.64 12.89 -5.74
N LYS A 362 14.54 12.41 -6.33
CA LYS A 362 13.14 12.71 -5.95
C LYS A 362 12.64 11.93 -4.73
N MET A 363 13.43 10.97 -4.24
CA MET A 363 13.09 10.13 -3.07
C MET A 363 14.00 10.38 -1.86
N VAL A 364 15.08 11.19 -2.01
CA VAL A 364 16.07 11.44 -0.95
C VAL A 364 15.41 11.88 0.36
N GLY A 365 14.45 12.82 0.32
CA GLY A 365 13.78 13.31 1.53
C GLY A 365 13.05 12.20 2.31
N GLN A 366 12.28 11.36 1.60
CA GLN A 366 11.53 10.26 2.21
C GLN A 366 12.46 9.13 2.67
N ILE A 367 13.52 8.80 1.90
CA ILE A 367 14.56 7.83 2.29
C ILE A 367 15.24 8.29 3.59
N SER A 368 15.70 9.55 3.65
CA SER A 368 16.38 10.11 4.82
C SER A 368 15.47 10.16 6.06
N LEU A 369 14.22 10.58 5.90
CA LEU A 369 13.25 10.63 7.01
C LEU A 369 12.88 9.23 7.52
N SER A 370 12.62 8.29 6.61
CA SER A 370 12.32 6.89 6.94
C SER A 370 13.49 6.25 7.71
N PHE A 371 14.72 6.40 7.22
CA PHE A 371 15.94 5.94 7.87
C PHE A 371 16.15 6.59 9.25
N TYR A 372 15.97 7.91 9.37
CA TYR A 372 16.10 8.64 10.64
C TYR A 372 15.15 8.09 11.71
N ILE A 373 13.88 7.85 11.36
CA ILE A 373 12.89 7.29 12.30
C ILE A 373 13.28 5.87 12.74
N LEU A 374 13.78 5.03 11.83
CA LEU A 374 14.27 3.69 12.17
C LEU A 374 15.50 3.74 13.09
N MET A 375 16.44 4.64 12.82
CA MET A 375 17.65 4.82 13.64
C MET A 375 17.31 5.29 15.07
N VAL A 376 16.46 6.31 15.21
CA VAL A 376 16.04 6.81 16.53
C VAL A 376 15.31 5.71 17.32
N ASN A 377 14.45 4.93 16.66
CA ASN A 377 13.63 3.90 17.30
C ASN A 377 14.24 2.48 17.26
N TYR A 378 15.55 2.35 17.04
CA TYR A 378 16.26 1.07 16.99
C TYR A 378 15.97 0.16 18.20
N ALA A 379 15.82 0.73 19.41
CA ALA A 379 15.49 -0.04 20.62
C ALA A 379 14.16 -0.83 20.52
N VAL A 380 13.19 -0.34 19.73
CA VAL A 380 11.93 -1.06 19.45
C VAL A 380 12.16 -2.22 18.49
N ILE A 381 13.03 -2.05 17.49
CA ILE A 381 13.41 -3.09 16.53
C ILE A 381 14.20 -4.20 17.23
N GLU A 382 15.16 -3.81 18.06
CA GLU A 382 15.94 -4.70 18.93
C GLU A 382 15.02 -5.48 19.89
N GLY A 383 14.08 -4.80 20.55
CA GLY A 383 13.06 -5.39 21.40
C GLY A 383 12.11 -6.36 20.69
N MET A 384 11.88 -6.18 19.39
CA MET A 384 10.98 -6.99 18.56
C MET A 384 11.66 -8.23 17.94
N VAL A 385 12.93 -8.10 17.52
CA VAL A 385 13.60 -9.07 16.63
C VAL A 385 14.79 -9.76 17.30
N ILE A 386 15.61 -9.00 18.04
CA ILE A 386 16.91 -9.48 18.54
C ILE A 386 16.76 -10.07 19.94
N ARG A 387 16.01 -9.37 20.80
CA ARG A 387 15.87 -9.72 22.22
C ARG A 387 14.94 -10.90 22.45
N LYS A 388 15.30 -11.72 23.44
CA LYS A 388 14.56 -12.93 23.88
C LYS A 388 14.27 -12.94 25.38
N ASP A 389 14.64 -11.87 26.09
CA ASP A 389 14.42 -11.73 27.53
C ASP A 389 12.98 -11.33 27.87
N LYS A 390 12.59 -11.39 29.16
CA LYS A 390 11.23 -11.06 29.61
C LYS A 390 10.80 -9.61 29.34
N ALA A 391 11.72 -8.70 29.02
CA ALA A 391 11.43 -7.32 28.63
C ALA A 391 11.42 -7.09 27.11
N SER A 392 11.57 -8.14 26.29
CA SER A 392 11.33 -8.08 24.85
C SER A 392 9.84 -7.86 24.52
N ILE A 393 9.56 -7.43 23.29
CA ILE A 393 8.19 -7.18 22.83
C ILE A 393 7.47 -8.53 22.66
N PRO A 394 6.28 -8.74 23.27
CA PRO A 394 5.58 -10.02 23.17
C PRO A 394 5.29 -10.40 21.71
N LYS A 395 5.54 -11.67 21.34
CA LYS A 395 5.27 -12.18 19.98
C LYS A 395 3.80 -11.99 19.55
N SER A 396 2.87 -12.03 20.48
CA SER A 396 1.44 -11.73 20.27
C SER A 396 1.19 -10.29 19.84
N VAL A 397 1.88 -9.32 20.45
CA VAL A 397 1.87 -7.91 20.04
C VAL A 397 2.46 -7.77 18.65
N THR A 398 3.60 -8.39 18.35
CA THR A 398 4.21 -8.35 17.02
C THR A 398 3.27 -8.91 15.95
N LEU A 399 2.63 -10.06 16.21
CA LEU A 399 1.65 -10.67 15.30
C LEU A 399 0.45 -9.74 15.05
N LEU A 400 -0.14 -9.17 16.11
CA LEU A 400 -1.25 -8.21 16.02
C LEU A 400 -0.83 -6.87 15.38
N SER A 401 0.45 -6.50 15.48
CA SER A 401 0.97 -5.30 14.82
C SER A 401 1.17 -5.51 13.33
N VAL A 402 1.60 -6.71 12.92
CA VAL A 402 1.59 -7.09 11.49
C VAL A 402 0.15 -7.07 10.94
N VAL A 403 -0.83 -7.52 11.72
CA VAL A 403 -2.27 -7.42 11.39
C VAL A 403 -2.68 -6.00 11.03
N PHE A 404 -2.48 -5.03 11.92
CA PHE A 404 -2.82 -3.63 11.64
C PHE A 404 -1.97 -3.02 10.54
N SER A 405 -0.68 -3.37 10.47
CA SER A 405 0.21 -2.92 9.39
C SER A 405 -0.41 -3.25 8.05
N VAL A 406 -0.77 -4.51 7.82
CA VAL A 406 -1.38 -5.00 6.57
C VAL A 406 -2.59 -4.21 6.10
N LEU A 407 -3.51 -3.89 7.02
CA LEU A 407 -4.73 -3.16 6.69
C LEU A 407 -4.41 -1.79 6.07
N ILE A 408 -3.33 -1.13 6.53
CA ILE A 408 -2.88 0.17 6.02
C ILE A 408 -2.37 0.06 4.58
N PHE A 409 -1.60 -0.99 4.22
CA PHE A 409 -1.15 -1.16 2.82
C PHE A 409 -2.30 -1.53 1.86
N GLN A 410 -3.37 -2.18 2.34
CA GLN A 410 -4.52 -2.59 1.52
C GLN A 410 -5.44 -1.43 1.12
N ALA A 411 -5.12 -0.18 1.47
CA ALA A 411 -5.92 1.01 1.15
C ALA A 411 -6.24 1.20 -0.35
N TYR A 412 -5.49 0.58 -1.27
CA TYR A 412 -5.82 0.57 -2.71
C TYR A 412 -7.11 -0.19 -3.07
N LEU A 413 -7.74 -0.88 -2.12
CA LEU A 413 -9.05 -1.51 -2.28
C LEU A 413 -10.19 -0.70 -1.63
N TRP A 414 -9.93 0.48 -1.04
CA TRP A 414 -10.95 1.24 -0.29
C TRP A 414 -11.98 1.98 -1.14
N LYS A 415 -11.75 2.15 -2.45
CA LYS A 415 -12.65 2.92 -3.32
C LYS A 415 -12.85 2.24 -4.69
N PRO A 416 -13.40 1.02 -4.75
CA PRO A 416 -13.69 0.38 -6.04
C PRO A 416 -14.61 1.27 -6.88
N ILE A 417 -14.19 1.57 -8.12
CA ILE A 417 -15.00 2.32 -9.09
C ILE A 417 -15.42 1.37 -10.22
N SER A 418 -16.67 1.52 -10.66
CA SER A 418 -17.19 0.92 -11.88
C SER A 418 -17.56 2.03 -12.85
N ARG A 419 -17.17 1.88 -14.13
CA ARG A 419 -17.40 2.88 -15.18
C ARG A 419 -18.30 2.31 -16.27
N LYS A 420 -19.21 3.12 -16.77
CA LYS A 420 -20.10 2.79 -17.90
C LYS A 420 -19.98 3.86 -18.97
N THR A 421 -19.77 3.42 -20.21
CA THR A 421 -19.63 4.27 -21.40
C THR A 421 -20.97 4.43 -22.10
N PHE A 422 -21.12 5.53 -22.87
CA PHE A 422 -22.33 5.82 -23.65
C PHE A 422 -21.92 6.26 -25.08
N PRO A 423 -21.49 5.33 -25.95
CA PRO A 423 -21.00 5.64 -27.31
C PRO A 423 -21.97 6.47 -28.16
N GLU A 424 -23.27 6.28 -27.96
CA GLU A 424 -24.37 7.02 -28.62
C GLU A 424 -24.25 8.55 -28.56
N ARG A 425 -23.49 9.07 -27.59
CA ARG A 425 -23.28 10.52 -27.37
C ARG A 425 -22.09 11.09 -28.17
N LEU A 426 -21.32 10.26 -28.86
CA LEU A 426 -20.18 10.69 -29.66
C LEU A 426 -20.61 11.11 -31.08
N LEU A 427 -20.21 12.32 -31.49
CA LEU A 427 -20.43 12.80 -32.85
C LEU A 427 -19.38 12.18 -33.80
N GLN A 428 -19.83 11.38 -34.77
CA GLN A 428 -18.93 10.64 -35.69
C GLN A 428 -17.95 11.54 -36.46
N GLU A 429 -18.37 12.75 -36.82
CA GLU A 429 -17.53 13.75 -37.48
C GLU A 429 -16.31 14.16 -36.63
N LYS A 430 -16.49 14.28 -35.31
CA LYS A 430 -15.46 14.70 -34.35
C LYS A 430 -14.55 13.57 -33.86
N LEU A 431 -14.77 12.33 -34.29
CA LEU A 431 -13.90 11.21 -33.93
C LEU A 431 -12.46 11.43 -34.44
N PRO A 432 -11.42 11.13 -33.65
CA PRO A 432 -10.02 11.21 -34.07
C PRO A 432 -9.62 10.05 -35.00
N GLY A 433 -8.36 10.02 -35.45
CA GLY A 433 -7.76 8.82 -36.03
C GLY A 433 -7.35 7.80 -34.96
N ILE A 434 -7.41 6.50 -35.29
CA ILE A 434 -6.91 5.39 -34.48
C ILE A 434 -5.99 4.51 -35.34
N ASP A 435 -4.78 4.27 -34.85
CA ASP A 435 -3.90 3.22 -35.37
C ASP A 435 -4.07 1.94 -34.54
N VAL A 436 -4.13 0.78 -35.17
CA VAL A 436 -4.12 -0.53 -34.51
C VAL A 436 -2.78 -1.21 -34.79
N PHE A 437 -2.03 -1.55 -33.74
CA PHE A 437 -0.74 -2.22 -33.82
C PHE A 437 -0.90 -3.69 -33.44
N ILE A 438 -0.60 -4.59 -34.37
CA ILE A 438 -0.55 -6.05 -34.17
C ILE A 438 0.90 -6.49 -34.36
N CYS A 439 1.45 -7.23 -33.40
CA CYS A 439 2.79 -7.82 -33.51
C CYS A 439 2.70 -9.33 -33.70
N THR A 440 3.45 -9.87 -34.66
CA THR A 440 3.68 -11.32 -34.85
C THR A 440 5.19 -11.59 -34.90
N ALA A 441 5.63 -12.71 -34.32
CA ALA A 441 7.03 -13.03 -34.09
C ALA A 441 7.63 -13.99 -35.13
N ASP A 442 6.88 -15.01 -35.53
CA ASP A 442 7.34 -16.12 -36.39
C ASP A 442 6.11 -16.95 -36.82
N PRO A 443 5.84 -17.15 -38.13
CA PRO A 443 4.69 -17.93 -38.59
C PRO A 443 4.64 -19.37 -38.03
N LYS A 444 5.79 -19.96 -37.67
CA LYS A 444 5.82 -21.31 -37.08
C LYS A 444 5.30 -21.39 -35.64
N LYS A 445 5.26 -20.25 -34.94
CA LYS A 445 4.79 -20.15 -33.55
C LYS A 445 3.44 -19.45 -33.44
N GLU A 446 3.14 -18.60 -34.41
CA GLU A 446 1.96 -17.76 -34.50
C GLU A 446 1.39 -17.92 -35.92
N PRO A 447 0.60 -18.99 -36.17
CA PRO A 447 0.19 -19.38 -37.52
C PRO A 447 -0.47 -18.23 -38.29
N PRO A 448 -0.03 -17.94 -39.54
CA PRO A 448 -0.55 -16.84 -40.35
C PRO A 448 -2.07 -16.71 -40.35
N LEU A 449 -2.80 -17.82 -40.46
CA LEU A 449 -4.27 -17.81 -40.46
C LEU A 449 -4.90 -17.25 -39.16
N GLU A 450 -4.30 -17.49 -37.99
CA GLU A 450 -4.77 -16.91 -36.72
C GLU A 450 -4.48 -15.40 -36.68
N VAL A 451 -3.26 -15.00 -37.07
CA VAL A 451 -2.85 -13.59 -37.14
C VAL A 451 -3.80 -12.82 -38.07
N MET A 452 -4.16 -13.38 -39.23
CA MET A 452 -5.05 -12.75 -40.18
C MET A 452 -6.50 -12.67 -39.69
N ASN A 453 -6.98 -13.65 -38.92
CA ASN A 453 -8.28 -13.54 -38.25
C ASN A 453 -8.34 -12.39 -37.22
N THR A 454 -7.21 -12.11 -36.56
CA THR A 454 -7.04 -10.93 -35.70
C THR A 454 -7.01 -9.62 -36.52
N VAL A 455 -6.26 -9.57 -37.63
CA VAL A 455 -6.22 -8.42 -38.54
C VAL A 455 -7.62 -8.10 -39.09
N LEU A 456 -8.35 -9.10 -39.59
CA LEU A 456 -9.73 -8.97 -40.08
C LEU A 456 -10.67 -8.48 -38.98
N SER A 457 -10.51 -8.97 -37.74
CA SER A 457 -11.27 -8.51 -36.59
C SER A 457 -10.96 -7.07 -36.19
N ALA A 458 -9.74 -6.58 -36.40
CA ALA A 458 -9.33 -5.20 -36.12
C ALA A 458 -9.82 -4.23 -37.21
N MET A 459 -9.71 -4.62 -38.49
CA MET A 459 -10.22 -3.83 -39.62
C MET A 459 -11.75 -3.65 -39.57
N ALA A 460 -12.48 -4.56 -38.94
CA ALA A 460 -13.94 -4.52 -38.81
C ALA A 460 -14.45 -3.90 -37.47
N LEU A 461 -13.61 -3.13 -36.76
CA LEU A 461 -14.06 -2.26 -35.66
C LEU A 461 -15.18 -1.30 -36.11
N ASP A 462 -16.10 -0.97 -35.20
CA ASP A 462 -17.18 -0.01 -35.50
C ASP A 462 -16.66 1.43 -35.39
N TYR A 463 -15.94 1.85 -36.43
CA TYR A 463 -15.27 3.14 -36.53
C TYR A 463 -15.30 3.64 -37.98
N PRO A 464 -15.24 4.97 -38.23
CA PRO A 464 -15.14 5.48 -39.60
C PRO A 464 -13.90 4.93 -40.30
N THR A 465 -14.08 4.25 -41.44
CA THR A 465 -12.98 3.52 -42.11
C THR A 465 -11.83 4.41 -42.55
N GLY A 466 -12.11 5.65 -42.97
CA GLY A 466 -11.09 6.66 -43.26
C GLY A 466 -10.37 7.25 -42.04
N LYS A 467 -10.66 6.78 -40.82
CA LYS A 467 -10.00 7.17 -39.56
C LYS A 467 -9.39 5.97 -38.82
N LEU A 468 -9.41 4.78 -39.43
CA LEU A 468 -8.87 3.54 -38.88
C LEU A 468 -7.72 3.05 -39.76
N SER A 469 -6.55 2.83 -39.14
CA SER A 469 -5.36 2.27 -39.81
C SER A 469 -4.87 1.05 -39.04
N VAL A 470 -4.56 -0.05 -39.72
CA VAL A 470 -4.09 -1.29 -39.11
C VAL A 470 -2.66 -1.58 -39.58
N TYR A 471 -1.76 -1.75 -38.62
CA TYR A 471 -0.35 -2.01 -38.83
C TYR A 471 0.02 -3.38 -38.28
N VAL A 472 0.64 -4.21 -39.11
CA VAL A 472 1.15 -5.54 -38.72
C VAL A 472 2.67 -5.50 -38.71
N SER A 473 3.27 -5.64 -37.53
CA SER A 473 4.72 -5.83 -37.40
C SER A 473 5.06 -7.31 -37.46
N ASP A 474 5.80 -7.70 -38.49
CA ASP A 474 6.34 -9.06 -38.65
C ASP A 474 7.81 -9.09 -38.24
N ASP A 475 8.05 -9.68 -37.07
CA ASP A 475 9.37 -9.89 -36.49
C ASP A 475 10.12 -11.10 -37.06
N GLY A 476 9.48 -11.92 -37.88
CA GLY A 476 10.12 -13.01 -38.63
C GLY A 476 10.63 -12.56 -40.00
N GLY A 477 9.99 -11.53 -40.58
CA GLY A 477 10.27 -11.07 -41.95
C GLY A 477 9.83 -12.09 -43.00
N SER A 478 8.69 -12.76 -42.75
CA SER A 478 8.25 -13.89 -43.55
C SER A 478 7.40 -13.48 -44.75
N ALA A 479 7.84 -13.89 -45.93
CA ALA A 479 7.05 -13.77 -47.17
C ALA A 479 5.68 -14.46 -47.06
N LEU A 480 5.56 -15.53 -46.27
CA LEU A 480 4.30 -16.23 -46.00
C LEU A 480 3.31 -15.35 -45.22
N THR A 481 3.78 -14.62 -44.21
CA THR A 481 2.96 -13.71 -43.42
C THR A 481 2.48 -12.52 -44.26
N LEU A 482 3.34 -11.98 -45.13
CA LEU A 482 2.98 -10.96 -46.12
C LEU A 482 1.96 -11.48 -47.15
N HIS A 483 2.13 -12.70 -47.66
CA HIS A 483 1.19 -13.30 -48.60
C HIS A 483 -0.18 -13.55 -47.95
N ALA A 484 -0.23 -14.12 -46.75
CA ALA A 484 -1.47 -14.30 -45.99
C ALA A 484 -2.19 -12.97 -45.73
N MET A 485 -1.45 -11.87 -45.55
CA MET A 485 -2.00 -10.52 -45.40
C MET A 485 -2.61 -9.96 -46.69
N LYS A 486 -2.10 -10.34 -47.87
CA LYS A 486 -2.71 -10.03 -49.17
C LYS A 486 -3.98 -10.84 -49.41
N GLU A 487 -3.99 -12.13 -49.11
CA GLU A 487 -5.20 -12.96 -49.15
C GLU A 487 -6.27 -12.44 -48.16
N ALA A 488 -5.85 -12.03 -46.95
CA ALA A 488 -6.75 -11.41 -45.97
C ALA A 488 -7.35 -10.10 -46.47
N TRP A 489 -6.58 -9.25 -47.17
CA TRP A 489 -7.09 -8.02 -47.81
C TRP A 489 -8.17 -8.33 -48.86
N ILE A 490 -7.97 -9.35 -49.70
CA ILE A 490 -8.95 -9.78 -50.71
C ILE A 490 -10.26 -10.21 -50.03
N PHE A 491 -10.18 -11.02 -48.97
CA PHE A 491 -11.35 -11.44 -48.20
C PHE A 491 -12.02 -10.26 -47.46
N ALA A 492 -11.22 -9.34 -46.89
CA ALA A 492 -11.69 -8.18 -46.14
C ALA A 492 -12.69 -7.31 -46.92
N LYS A 493 -12.47 -7.14 -48.24
CA LYS A 493 -13.40 -6.40 -49.14
C LYS A 493 -14.82 -6.96 -49.16
N SER A 494 -14.98 -8.26 -48.90
CA SER A 494 -16.29 -8.90 -48.79
C SER A 494 -16.77 -8.95 -47.34
N TRP A 495 -15.87 -9.20 -46.39
CA TRP A 495 -16.18 -9.33 -44.96
C TRP A 495 -16.65 -8.03 -44.30
N LEU A 496 -15.93 -6.91 -44.51
CA LEU A 496 -16.23 -5.63 -43.85
C LEU A 496 -17.61 -5.07 -44.24
N PRO A 497 -18.01 -5.01 -45.53
CA PRO A 497 -19.34 -4.56 -45.91
C PRO A 497 -20.45 -5.46 -45.35
N PHE A 498 -20.27 -6.79 -45.38
CA PHE A 498 -21.21 -7.75 -44.78
C PHE A 498 -21.39 -7.48 -43.26
N CYS A 499 -20.27 -7.38 -42.54
CA CYS A 499 -20.23 -7.02 -41.12
C CYS A 499 -21.01 -5.73 -40.81
N LYS A 500 -20.85 -4.70 -41.65
CA LYS A 500 -21.50 -3.39 -41.45
C LYS A 500 -22.98 -3.39 -41.83
N LYS A 501 -23.35 -4.04 -42.96
CA LYS A 501 -24.73 -4.13 -43.48
C LYS A 501 -25.68 -4.82 -42.50
N PHE A 502 -25.20 -5.86 -41.83
CA PHE A 502 -26.01 -6.71 -40.94
C PHE A 502 -25.71 -6.54 -39.44
N GLY A 503 -24.77 -5.66 -39.06
CA GLY A 503 -24.48 -5.38 -37.64
C GLY A 503 -23.85 -6.55 -36.88
N VAL A 504 -23.12 -7.43 -37.57
CA VAL A 504 -22.52 -8.66 -37.01
C VAL A 504 -21.63 -8.35 -35.81
N LYS A 505 -21.95 -8.84 -34.62
CA LYS A 505 -21.17 -8.50 -33.41
C LYS A 505 -19.80 -9.19 -33.40
N THR A 506 -19.72 -10.46 -33.76
CA THR A 506 -18.46 -11.20 -33.81
C THR A 506 -17.67 -10.86 -35.08
N ARG A 507 -16.74 -9.91 -34.96
CA ARG A 507 -15.92 -9.41 -36.10
C ARG A 507 -14.83 -10.35 -36.58
N CYS A 508 -14.50 -11.37 -35.80
CA CYS A 508 -13.49 -12.39 -36.11
C CYS A 508 -14.13 -13.54 -36.91
N PRO A 509 -13.80 -13.72 -38.22
CA PRO A 509 -14.49 -14.67 -39.09
C PRO A 509 -14.47 -16.11 -38.57
N LYS A 510 -13.31 -16.63 -38.17
CA LYS A 510 -13.15 -17.98 -37.60
C LYS A 510 -14.11 -18.26 -36.45
N VAL A 511 -14.33 -17.28 -35.57
CA VAL A 511 -15.23 -17.47 -34.41
C VAL A 511 -16.69 -17.24 -34.76
N TYR A 512 -16.98 -16.32 -35.68
CA TYR A 512 -18.32 -16.12 -36.21
C TYR A 512 -18.84 -17.40 -36.89
N PHE A 513 -18.06 -18.00 -37.79
CA PHE A 513 -18.46 -19.23 -38.50
C PHE A 513 -18.48 -20.50 -37.63
N SER A 514 -17.78 -20.53 -36.49
CA SER A 514 -17.83 -21.66 -35.54
C SER A 514 -18.92 -21.55 -34.47
N ARG A 515 -19.65 -20.43 -34.41
CA ARG A 515 -20.79 -20.20 -33.50
C ARG A 515 -22.05 -19.76 -34.24
N TYR A 516 -22.15 -20.10 -35.52
CA TYR A 516 -23.18 -19.61 -36.42
C TYR A 516 -24.61 -19.79 -35.88
N GLU A 517 -24.90 -20.93 -35.25
CA GLU A 517 -26.23 -21.28 -34.73
C GLU A 517 -26.72 -20.36 -33.58
N ASP A 518 -25.82 -19.75 -32.81
CA ASP A 518 -26.17 -18.90 -31.66
C ASP A 518 -26.48 -17.43 -32.05
N GLU A 519 -26.07 -16.96 -33.24
CA GLU A 519 -26.18 -15.53 -33.64
C GLU A 519 -27.39 -15.22 -34.55
N CYS A 520 -28.26 -16.19 -34.86
CA CYS A 520 -29.34 -16.07 -35.87
C CYS A 520 -30.63 -15.33 -35.43
N LEU A 521 -30.64 -14.64 -34.30
CA LEU A 521 -31.86 -13.98 -33.79
C LEU A 521 -32.14 -12.63 -34.48
N GLY A 522 -32.99 -12.65 -35.51
CA GLY A 522 -33.67 -11.45 -36.05
C GLY A 522 -33.02 -10.81 -37.27
N GLN A 523 -32.67 -11.60 -38.29
CA GLN A 523 -31.97 -11.14 -39.50
C GLN A 523 -32.92 -10.61 -40.58
N LYS A 524 -32.35 -9.82 -41.50
CA LYS A 524 -33.05 -9.12 -42.60
C LYS A 524 -33.07 -9.96 -43.88
N ASP A 525 -34.03 -9.69 -44.77
CA ASP A 525 -34.12 -10.35 -46.09
C ASP A 525 -32.78 -10.34 -46.85
N GLY A 526 -32.47 -11.48 -47.48
CA GLY A 526 -31.23 -11.68 -48.25
C GLY A 526 -29.98 -11.99 -47.43
N TYR A 527 -30.08 -12.15 -46.09
CA TYR A 527 -28.92 -12.48 -45.25
C TYR A 527 -28.28 -13.83 -45.58
N GLU A 528 -29.08 -14.91 -45.63
CA GLU A 528 -28.57 -16.28 -45.80
C GLU A 528 -27.83 -16.47 -47.13
N GLU A 529 -28.31 -15.83 -48.20
CA GLU A 529 -27.70 -15.91 -49.53
C GLU A 529 -26.35 -15.18 -49.59
N GLU A 530 -26.23 -14.02 -48.95
CA GLU A 530 -24.93 -13.35 -48.83
C GLU A 530 -24.00 -14.09 -47.86
N LEU A 531 -24.52 -14.61 -46.76
CA LEU A 531 -23.76 -15.39 -45.79
C LEU A 531 -23.06 -16.59 -46.44
N GLU A 532 -23.77 -17.43 -47.20
CA GLU A 532 -23.14 -18.60 -47.84
C GLU A 532 -22.07 -18.18 -48.86
N LYS A 533 -22.28 -17.08 -49.58
CA LYS A 533 -21.24 -16.49 -50.46
C LYS A 533 -20.00 -16.03 -49.66
N ILE A 534 -20.17 -15.40 -48.50
CA ILE A 534 -19.05 -14.99 -47.64
C ILE A 534 -18.37 -16.21 -46.99
N LYS A 535 -19.12 -17.22 -46.58
CA LYS A 535 -18.63 -18.48 -46.00
C LYS A 535 -17.81 -19.29 -47.00
N GLN A 536 -18.22 -19.35 -48.26
CA GLN A 536 -17.42 -19.92 -49.35
C GLN A 536 -16.12 -19.12 -49.58
N LYS A 537 -16.19 -17.79 -49.62
CA LYS A 537 -15.00 -16.93 -49.71
C LYS A 537 -14.05 -17.11 -48.53
N TYR A 538 -14.57 -17.30 -47.32
CA TYR A 538 -13.75 -17.56 -46.13
C TYR A 538 -13.02 -18.90 -46.23
N LYS A 539 -13.69 -19.97 -46.70
CA LYS A 539 -13.04 -21.26 -46.95
C LYS A 539 -11.94 -21.18 -48.00
N SER A 540 -12.18 -20.50 -49.13
CA SER A 540 -11.15 -20.28 -50.17
C SER A 540 -9.95 -19.51 -49.61
N PHE A 541 -10.17 -18.49 -48.78
CA PHE A 541 -9.11 -17.79 -48.04
C PHE A 541 -8.32 -18.74 -47.10
N GLU A 542 -9.00 -19.57 -46.30
CA GLU A 542 -8.32 -20.55 -45.44
C GLU A 542 -7.50 -21.57 -46.25
N GLU A 543 -8.03 -22.03 -47.39
CA GLU A 543 -7.36 -22.99 -48.28
C GLU A 543 -6.11 -22.39 -48.95
N HIS A 544 -6.19 -21.13 -49.41
CA HIS A 544 -5.03 -20.42 -49.98
C HIS A 544 -3.91 -20.24 -48.96
N VAL A 545 -4.23 -19.79 -47.74
CA VAL A 545 -3.23 -19.59 -46.67
C VAL A 545 -2.60 -20.91 -46.24
N LYS A 546 -3.41 -21.96 -46.03
CA LYS A 546 -2.90 -23.31 -45.66
C LYS A 546 -2.04 -23.93 -46.76
N LYS A 547 -2.39 -23.72 -48.03
CA LYS A 547 -1.57 -24.18 -49.16
C LYS A 547 -0.22 -23.47 -49.19
N ALA A 548 -0.20 -22.15 -48.98
CA ALA A 548 1.05 -21.39 -48.89
C ALA A 548 1.90 -21.81 -47.69
N GLU A 549 1.27 -22.15 -46.55
CA GLU A 549 1.94 -22.76 -45.39
C GLU A 549 2.62 -24.09 -45.79
N SER A 550 1.90 -25.03 -46.41
CA SER A 550 2.47 -26.33 -46.83
C SER A 550 3.55 -26.21 -47.91
N ASP A 551 3.36 -25.32 -48.89
CA ASP A 551 4.34 -25.09 -49.96
C ASP A 551 5.64 -24.48 -49.38
N SER A 552 5.52 -23.62 -48.36
CA SER A 552 6.67 -23.04 -47.64
C SER A 552 7.43 -24.06 -46.81
N GLU A 553 6.75 -25.01 -46.14
CA GLU A 553 7.41 -26.05 -45.35
C GLU A 553 8.25 -26.99 -46.22
N MET A 554 7.72 -27.43 -47.37
CA MET A 554 8.44 -28.27 -48.35
C MET A 554 9.68 -27.56 -48.93
N LEU A 555 9.59 -26.25 -49.16
CA LEU A 555 10.72 -25.43 -49.63
C LEU A 555 11.82 -25.26 -48.57
N GLU A 556 11.47 -25.24 -47.28
CA GLU A 556 12.46 -25.17 -46.19
C GLU A 556 13.17 -26.50 -45.94
N GLU A 557 12.49 -27.65 -46.06
CA GLU A 557 13.16 -28.96 -45.96
C GLU A 557 14.22 -29.16 -47.06
N THR A 558 14.05 -28.50 -48.20
CA THR A 558 14.93 -28.61 -49.38
C THR A 558 16.11 -27.61 -49.36
N ARG A 559 16.12 -26.60 -48.47
CA ARG A 559 17.15 -25.54 -48.42
C ARG A 559 17.90 -25.50 -47.09
N CYS A 560 19.24 -25.50 -47.16
CA CYS A 560 20.07 -25.21 -46.00
C CYS A 560 19.74 -23.81 -45.44
N LYS A 561 19.32 -23.77 -44.17
CA LYS A 561 18.96 -22.59 -43.34
C LYS A 561 19.57 -21.26 -43.82
N SER A 562 18.82 -20.50 -44.62
CA SER A 562 19.14 -19.10 -44.89
C SER A 562 18.92 -18.25 -43.63
N ASN A 563 19.75 -17.22 -43.45
CA ASN A 563 19.86 -16.52 -42.17
C ASN A 563 18.61 -15.69 -41.79
N SER A 564 17.71 -16.26 -40.97
CA SER A 564 16.61 -15.54 -40.29
C SER A 564 17.06 -14.44 -39.29
N LYS A 565 18.36 -14.12 -39.28
CA LYS A 565 19.01 -13.09 -38.46
C LYS A 565 19.53 -11.90 -39.26
N ASN A 566 19.46 -11.93 -40.59
CA ASN A 566 19.96 -10.84 -41.44
C ASN A 566 19.02 -10.57 -42.64
N TYR A 567 18.21 -9.51 -42.56
CA TYR A 567 17.32 -9.08 -43.65
C TYR A 567 16.99 -7.56 -43.53
N PRO A 568 16.79 -6.85 -44.65
CA PRO A 568 16.50 -5.42 -44.66
C PRO A 568 15.09 -5.11 -44.14
N ALA A 569 14.84 -3.84 -43.78
CA ALA A 569 13.49 -3.39 -43.49
C ALA A 569 12.60 -3.41 -44.74
N HIS A 570 11.36 -3.86 -44.58
CA HIS A 570 10.32 -3.86 -45.62
C HIS A 570 9.05 -3.19 -45.08
N VAL A 571 8.50 -2.21 -45.80
CA VAL A 571 7.24 -1.55 -45.45
C VAL A 571 6.36 -1.53 -46.69
N GLU A 572 5.15 -2.08 -46.58
CA GLU A 572 4.24 -2.23 -47.71
C GLU A 572 2.82 -1.82 -47.30
N VAL A 573 2.25 -0.86 -47.99
CA VAL A 573 0.83 -0.53 -47.87
C VAL A 573 0.06 -1.50 -48.77
N ILE A 574 -0.78 -2.32 -48.15
CA ILE A 574 -1.58 -3.32 -48.87
C ILE A 574 -2.75 -2.60 -49.53
N GLN A 575 -2.72 -2.56 -50.86
CA GLN A 575 -3.72 -1.94 -51.72
C GLN A 575 -3.84 -2.75 -53.01
N ASP A 576 -4.79 -2.39 -53.86
CA ASP A 576 -5.00 -3.06 -55.13
C ASP A 576 -3.91 -2.66 -56.12
N GLU A 577 -3.41 -3.62 -56.91
CA GLU A 577 -2.59 -3.31 -58.07
C GLU A 577 -3.41 -2.44 -59.02
N ILE A 578 -2.85 -1.29 -59.42
CA ILE A 578 -3.55 -0.32 -60.27
C ILE A 578 -3.68 -0.91 -61.69
N SER A 579 -4.77 -1.63 -61.93
CA SER A 579 -5.18 -1.98 -63.28
C SER A 579 -5.71 -0.72 -63.98
N ASN A 580 -5.12 -0.38 -65.12
CA ASN A 580 -5.49 0.78 -65.94
C ASN A 580 -6.83 0.56 -66.70
N THR A 581 -7.87 0.10 -65.99
CA THR A 581 -9.23 -0.08 -66.50
C THR A 581 -10.20 0.67 -65.59
N SER A 582 -10.51 1.89 -66.00
CA SER A 582 -11.40 2.81 -65.31
C SER A 582 -12.86 2.37 -65.38
N THR A 583 -13.45 1.98 -64.24
CA THR A 583 -14.89 2.12 -63.96
C THR A 583 -15.09 2.36 -62.46
N GLU A 584 -15.03 3.63 -62.06
CA GLU A 584 -15.44 4.03 -60.71
C GLU A 584 -16.96 3.86 -60.55
N THR A 585 -17.39 3.01 -59.61
CA THR A 585 -18.60 3.23 -58.79
C THR A 585 -18.67 2.18 -57.67
N ASN A 586 -18.92 2.62 -56.43
CA ASN A 586 -19.25 1.79 -55.26
C ASN A 586 -18.20 0.78 -54.73
N GLN A 587 -16.88 1.02 -54.89
CA GLN A 587 -15.91 0.35 -54.01
C GLN A 587 -16.04 0.90 -52.58
N ALA A 588 -16.28 0.00 -51.61
CA ALA A 588 -16.39 0.37 -50.20
C ALA A 588 -15.04 0.87 -49.65
N LYS A 589 -15.02 2.06 -49.05
CA LYS A 589 -13.79 2.66 -48.49
C LYS A 589 -13.22 1.80 -47.37
N MET A 590 -12.09 1.13 -47.63
CA MET A 590 -11.39 0.25 -46.70
C MET A 590 -10.54 1.04 -45.68
N PRO A 591 -10.31 0.49 -44.47
CA PRO A 591 -9.25 0.95 -43.58
C PRO A 591 -7.86 0.80 -44.22
N LEU A 592 -6.91 1.65 -43.85
CA LEU A 592 -5.52 1.51 -44.29
C LEU A 592 -4.90 0.24 -43.67
N LEU A 593 -4.20 -0.57 -44.47
CA LEU A 593 -3.53 -1.78 -44.00
C LEU A 593 -2.04 -1.73 -44.37
N VAL A 594 -1.15 -1.80 -43.37
CA VAL A 594 0.31 -1.62 -43.56
C VAL A 594 1.07 -2.80 -42.96
N TYR A 595 1.83 -3.50 -43.80
CA TYR A 595 2.82 -4.48 -43.37
C TYR A 595 4.13 -3.77 -43.03
N VAL A 596 4.75 -4.14 -41.92
CA VAL A 596 6.05 -3.64 -41.48
C VAL A 596 6.91 -4.82 -41.03
N SER A 597 8.00 -5.09 -41.74
CA SER A 597 9.12 -5.86 -41.17
C SER A 597 10.30 -4.93 -40.95
N ARG A 598 10.86 -4.98 -39.76
CA ARG A 598 12.03 -4.17 -39.38
C ARG A 598 13.32 -4.88 -39.78
N GLU A 599 14.33 -4.10 -40.14
CA GLU A 599 15.67 -4.64 -40.36
C GLU A 599 16.13 -5.43 -39.14
N LYS A 600 16.62 -6.64 -39.38
CA LYS A 600 17.42 -7.40 -38.40
C LYS A 600 18.79 -7.63 -39.00
N SER A 601 19.81 -7.32 -38.22
CA SER A 601 21.21 -7.59 -38.53
C SER A 601 21.89 -8.26 -37.32
N PRO A 602 22.80 -9.23 -37.52
CA PRO A 602 23.52 -9.89 -36.43
C PRO A 602 24.45 -8.96 -35.63
N THR A 603 24.82 -7.79 -36.17
CA THR A 603 25.75 -6.85 -35.53
C THR A 603 25.09 -5.91 -34.53
N TYR A 604 23.75 -5.84 -34.51
CA TYR A 604 22.99 -4.94 -33.65
C TYR A 604 22.07 -5.72 -32.69
N PRO A 605 21.96 -5.32 -31.42
CA PRO A 605 21.02 -5.95 -30.50
C PRO A 605 19.58 -5.51 -30.80
N HIS A 606 18.65 -6.49 -30.86
CA HIS A 606 17.24 -6.24 -31.12
C HIS A 606 16.38 -6.64 -29.92
N HIS A 607 15.61 -5.70 -29.38
CA HIS A 607 14.53 -6.03 -28.44
C HIS A 607 13.35 -6.64 -29.20
N PHE A 608 12.63 -7.62 -28.63
CA PHE A 608 11.45 -8.29 -29.21
C PHE A 608 10.25 -7.33 -29.39
N LYS A 609 9.13 -7.56 -28.68
CA LYS A 609 7.87 -6.80 -28.84
C LYS A 609 8.04 -5.29 -28.63
N ALA A 610 8.90 -4.86 -27.70
CA ALA A 610 9.22 -3.45 -27.49
C ALA A 610 9.88 -2.80 -28.73
N GLY A 611 10.78 -3.52 -29.41
CA GLY A 611 11.40 -3.04 -30.64
C GLY A 611 10.41 -2.94 -31.79
N ALA A 612 9.53 -3.94 -31.95
CA ALA A 612 8.42 -3.93 -32.92
C ALA A 612 7.49 -2.74 -32.72
N LEU A 613 6.96 -2.54 -31.49
CA LEU A 613 6.08 -1.42 -31.16
C LEU A 613 6.75 -0.05 -31.38
N ASN A 614 8.04 0.08 -31.04
CA ASN A 614 8.80 1.30 -31.27
C ASN A 614 9.02 1.60 -32.76
N VAL A 615 9.15 0.57 -33.62
CA VAL A 615 9.19 0.74 -35.08
C VAL A 615 7.82 1.16 -35.59
N LEU A 616 6.74 0.47 -35.20
CA LEU A 616 5.37 0.83 -35.59
C LEU A 616 5.02 2.27 -35.20
N LEU A 617 5.41 2.72 -34.01
CA LEU A 617 5.20 4.10 -33.55
C LEU A 617 5.84 5.14 -34.49
N ARG A 618 7.07 4.90 -34.95
CA ARG A 618 7.82 5.77 -35.87
C ARG A 618 7.32 5.70 -37.31
N VAL A 619 6.90 4.52 -37.78
CA VAL A 619 6.33 4.35 -39.11
C VAL A 619 4.95 5.02 -39.19
N SER A 620 4.08 4.78 -38.20
CA SER A 620 2.72 5.31 -38.24
C SER A 620 2.65 6.82 -37.97
N SER A 621 3.60 7.42 -37.26
CA SER A 621 3.70 8.90 -37.14
C SER A 621 4.00 9.60 -38.47
N ILE A 622 4.55 8.90 -39.45
CA ILE A 622 4.77 9.40 -40.81
C ILE A 622 3.56 9.11 -41.72
N ILE A 623 2.95 7.92 -41.59
CA ILE A 623 1.91 7.46 -42.53
C ILE A 623 0.50 7.97 -42.16
N SER A 624 0.04 7.81 -40.92
CA SER A 624 -1.33 8.17 -40.48
C SER A 624 -1.38 9.23 -39.39
N ASN A 625 -0.32 9.31 -38.57
CA ASN A 625 -0.17 10.15 -37.39
C ASN A 625 -1.39 10.18 -36.45
N SER A 626 -2.08 9.04 -36.29
CA SER A 626 -3.27 8.95 -35.43
C SER A 626 -2.93 9.28 -33.97
N PRO A 627 -3.68 10.16 -33.29
CA PRO A 627 -3.39 10.55 -31.91
C PRO A 627 -3.65 9.43 -30.89
N TYR A 628 -4.38 8.39 -31.26
CA TYR A 628 -4.64 7.22 -30.41
C TYR A 628 -4.17 5.93 -31.08
N ILE A 629 -3.66 5.00 -30.25
CA ILE A 629 -3.07 3.74 -30.68
C ILE A 629 -3.71 2.60 -29.88
N LEU A 630 -4.37 1.66 -30.56
CA LEU A 630 -4.79 0.38 -30.00
C LEU A 630 -3.64 -0.63 -30.19
N VAL A 631 -3.20 -1.29 -29.11
CA VAL A 631 -2.20 -2.37 -29.21
C VAL A 631 -2.87 -3.72 -28.97
N LEU A 632 -2.64 -4.66 -29.90
CA LEU A 632 -3.14 -6.03 -29.87
C LEU A 632 -2.01 -7.04 -30.06
N ASP A 633 -2.23 -8.26 -29.55
CA ASP A 633 -1.40 -9.43 -29.81
C ASP A 633 -2.05 -10.25 -30.92
N CYS A 634 -1.28 -11.07 -31.62
CA CYS A 634 -1.76 -11.83 -32.78
C CYS A 634 -2.93 -12.79 -32.48
N ASP A 635 -3.12 -13.16 -31.21
CA ASP A 635 -4.17 -14.04 -30.68
C ASP A 635 -5.36 -13.28 -30.05
N MET A 636 -5.34 -11.94 -30.07
CA MET A 636 -6.36 -11.08 -29.48
C MET A 636 -7.36 -10.59 -30.51
N ARG A 637 -8.63 -10.98 -30.35
CA ARG A 637 -9.74 -10.58 -31.23
C ARG A 637 -10.67 -9.56 -30.57
N CYS A 638 -11.35 -8.77 -31.41
CA CYS A 638 -12.33 -7.80 -30.93
C CYS A 638 -13.65 -8.50 -30.54
N ASN A 639 -13.94 -8.57 -29.24
CA ASN A 639 -15.18 -9.15 -28.70
C ASN A 639 -16.39 -8.19 -28.74
N ASP A 640 -16.14 -6.88 -28.74
CA ASP A 640 -17.17 -5.84 -28.86
C ASP A 640 -16.70 -4.81 -29.89
N PRO A 641 -17.35 -4.74 -31.08
CA PRO A 641 -16.91 -3.86 -32.16
C PRO A 641 -16.97 -2.37 -31.78
N THR A 642 -17.76 -2.00 -30.77
CA THR A 642 -17.85 -0.62 -30.28
C THR A 642 -16.72 -0.25 -29.31
N SER A 643 -15.80 -1.17 -28.98
CA SER A 643 -14.71 -0.94 -28.01
C SER A 643 -13.87 0.31 -28.32
N ALA A 644 -13.66 0.64 -29.60
CA ALA A 644 -13.00 1.87 -30.02
C ALA A 644 -13.80 3.12 -29.60
N LEU A 645 -15.11 3.14 -29.84
CA LEU A 645 -16.00 4.23 -29.40
C LEU A 645 -16.09 4.30 -27.88
N GLN A 646 -16.09 3.15 -27.18
CA GLN A 646 -16.06 3.11 -25.72
C GLN A 646 -14.76 3.72 -25.15
N ALA A 647 -13.60 3.43 -25.76
CA ALA A 647 -12.34 4.07 -25.40
C ALA A 647 -12.37 5.59 -25.66
N MET A 648 -12.94 6.00 -26.79
CA MET A 648 -13.12 7.41 -27.13
C MET A 648 -14.06 8.14 -26.16
N CYS A 649 -15.01 7.48 -25.52
CA CYS A 649 -15.81 8.09 -24.45
C CYS A 649 -14.94 8.64 -23.29
N PHE A 650 -13.80 8.01 -22.99
CA PHE A 650 -12.89 8.48 -21.94
C PHE A 650 -11.86 9.48 -22.49
N HIS A 651 -11.27 9.17 -23.65
CA HIS A 651 -10.26 10.04 -24.29
C HIS A 651 -10.81 11.38 -24.81
N LEU A 652 -12.13 11.48 -25.03
CA LEU A 652 -12.81 12.72 -25.43
C LEU A 652 -13.63 13.37 -24.30
N ASP A 653 -13.65 12.82 -23.07
CA ASP A 653 -14.27 13.47 -21.92
C ASP A 653 -13.37 14.64 -21.45
N PRO A 654 -13.83 15.91 -21.49
CA PRO A 654 -13.02 17.06 -21.08
C PRO A 654 -12.50 17.00 -19.63
N LYS A 655 -13.12 16.20 -18.76
CA LYS A 655 -12.71 16.03 -17.35
C LYS A 655 -11.65 14.96 -17.14
N LEU A 656 -11.58 13.96 -18.02
CA LEU A 656 -10.65 12.82 -17.88
C LEU A 656 -9.47 12.91 -18.85
N SER A 657 -9.73 13.33 -20.09
CA SER A 657 -8.77 13.39 -21.19
C SER A 657 -7.41 14.02 -20.84
N PRO A 658 -7.32 15.17 -20.10
CA PRO A 658 -6.02 15.79 -19.81
C PRO A 658 -5.04 14.93 -19.01
N ASN A 659 -5.55 14.03 -18.15
CA ASN A 659 -4.74 13.16 -17.29
C ASN A 659 -4.75 11.69 -17.75
N LEU A 660 -5.39 11.38 -18.88
CA LEU A 660 -5.62 10.01 -19.32
C LEU A 660 -4.55 9.56 -20.33
N ALA A 661 -3.61 8.75 -19.86
CA ALA A 661 -2.59 8.14 -20.72
C ALA A 661 -3.17 7.02 -21.60
N PHE A 662 -3.94 6.09 -21.02
CA PHE A 662 -4.52 4.95 -21.75
C PHE A 662 -5.83 4.46 -21.13
N VAL A 663 -6.63 3.76 -21.95
CA VAL A 663 -7.80 2.98 -21.53
C VAL A 663 -7.46 1.50 -21.73
N GLN A 664 -7.28 0.77 -20.63
CA GLN A 664 -7.00 -0.67 -20.64
C GLN A 664 -8.31 -1.46 -20.51
N PHE A 665 -8.59 -2.37 -21.45
CA PHE A 665 -9.71 -3.31 -21.33
C PHE A 665 -9.25 -4.58 -20.60
N PRO A 666 -10.11 -5.23 -19.78
CA PRO A 666 -9.80 -6.51 -19.15
C PRO A 666 -9.72 -7.62 -20.21
N GLN A 667 -8.68 -8.45 -20.13
CA GLN A 667 -8.50 -9.57 -21.07
C GLN A 667 -9.49 -10.68 -20.73
N LYS A 668 -10.18 -11.19 -21.76
CA LYS A 668 -11.15 -12.30 -21.62
C LYS A 668 -10.69 -13.48 -22.47
N PHE A 669 -10.15 -14.49 -21.81
CA PHE A 669 -9.72 -15.73 -22.45
C PHE A 669 -10.92 -16.59 -22.87
N HIS A 670 -10.71 -17.44 -23.87
CA HIS A 670 -11.74 -18.30 -24.47
C HIS A 670 -11.34 -19.77 -24.37
N ASN A 671 -12.26 -20.68 -24.74
CA ASN A 671 -12.08 -22.14 -24.69
C ASN A 671 -11.70 -22.68 -23.30
N LEU A 672 -12.11 -21.97 -22.25
CA LEU A 672 -11.89 -22.34 -20.87
C LEU A 672 -12.83 -23.47 -20.45
N SER A 673 -12.31 -24.42 -19.68
CA SER A 673 -13.08 -25.52 -19.11
C SER A 673 -14.12 -24.98 -18.12
N LYS A 674 -15.33 -25.55 -18.09
CA LYS A 674 -16.34 -25.25 -17.04
C LYS A 674 -15.82 -25.53 -15.62
N LYS A 675 -14.74 -26.30 -15.48
CA LYS A 675 -14.06 -26.59 -14.20
C LYS A 675 -12.89 -25.65 -13.91
N ASP A 676 -12.45 -24.84 -14.88
CA ASP A 676 -11.32 -23.88 -14.87
C ASP A 676 -10.22 -24.16 -13.83
N ILE A 677 -9.63 -25.36 -13.89
CA ILE A 677 -8.70 -25.84 -12.86
C ILE A 677 -7.36 -25.09 -12.83
N TYR A 678 -7.08 -24.26 -13.83
CA TYR A 678 -5.83 -23.50 -13.98
C TYR A 678 -5.96 -22.00 -13.67
N ASP A 679 -7.14 -21.52 -13.26
CA ASP A 679 -7.42 -20.08 -13.14
C ASP A 679 -7.00 -19.34 -14.43
N GLY A 680 -7.58 -19.76 -15.55
CA GLY A 680 -7.30 -19.17 -16.86
C GLY A 680 -7.92 -17.78 -17.03
N GLN A 681 -8.94 -17.43 -16.21
CA GLN A 681 -9.60 -16.13 -16.28
C GLN A 681 -8.87 -15.02 -15.52
N LEU A 682 -7.98 -15.35 -14.57
CA LEU A 682 -7.27 -14.38 -13.72
C LEU A 682 -8.24 -13.41 -13.00
N ARG A 683 -9.39 -13.92 -12.53
CA ARG A 683 -10.54 -13.12 -12.02
C ARG A 683 -10.12 -12.10 -10.97
N SER A 684 -9.29 -12.51 -9.99
CA SER A 684 -8.76 -11.63 -8.93
C SER A 684 -8.04 -10.39 -9.49
N THR A 685 -7.39 -10.49 -10.65
CA THR A 685 -6.71 -9.36 -11.28
C THR A 685 -7.70 -8.41 -11.95
N PHE A 686 -8.47 -8.92 -12.91
CA PHE A 686 -9.32 -8.07 -13.77
C PHE A 686 -10.63 -7.62 -13.12
N SER A 687 -11.22 -8.44 -12.23
CA SER A 687 -12.54 -8.18 -11.63
C SER A 687 -12.48 -7.56 -10.23
N VAL A 688 -11.37 -7.71 -9.49
CA VAL A 688 -11.24 -7.22 -8.10
C VAL A 688 -10.18 -6.13 -7.98
N ARG A 689 -8.92 -6.42 -8.33
CA ARG A 689 -7.82 -5.45 -8.15
C ARG A 689 -7.96 -4.23 -9.03
N TRP A 690 -8.27 -4.41 -10.32
CA TRP A 690 -8.33 -3.32 -11.28
C TRP A 690 -9.42 -2.26 -10.98
N PRO A 691 -10.66 -2.62 -10.59
CA PRO A 691 -11.65 -1.64 -10.12
C PRO A 691 -11.22 -0.86 -8.87
N GLY A 692 -10.47 -1.49 -7.95
CA GLY A 692 -9.85 -0.81 -6.80
C GLY A 692 -8.78 0.21 -7.23
N MET A 693 -7.91 -0.17 -8.16
CA MET A 693 -6.87 0.72 -8.70
C MET A 693 -7.44 1.87 -9.55
N ASP A 694 -8.51 1.63 -10.31
CA ASP A 694 -9.29 2.68 -11.00
C ASP A 694 -9.96 3.67 -10.02
N GLY A 695 -10.22 3.20 -8.80
CA GLY A 695 -10.57 4.02 -7.63
C GLY A 695 -9.59 5.14 -7.29
N LEU A 696 -8.30 4.90 -7.57
CA LEU A 696 -7.19 5.79 -7.28
C LEU A 696 -6.71 6.52 -8.54
N GLN A 697 -6.04 5.80 -9.46
CA GLN A 697 -5.29 6.38 -10.59
C GLN A 697 -5.33 5.51 -11.86
N GLY A 698 -5.96 4.34 -11.83
CA GLY A 698 -6.09 3.44 -12.99
C GLY A 698 -5.35 2.09 -12.83
N PRO A 699 -5.71 1.08 -13.63
CA PRO A 699 -5.02 -0.22 -13.67
C PRO A 699 -3.66 -0.14 -14.37
N MET A 700 -2.83 -1.17 -14.21
CA MET A 700 -1.57 -1.29 -14.95
C MET A 700 -1.81 -1.69 -16.42
N LEU A 701 -0.93 -1.25 -17.31
CA LEU A 701 -0.92 -1.65 -18.71
C LEU A 701 -0.52 -3.13 -18.84
N SER A 702 -1.40 -3.94 -19.43
CA SER A 702 -1.35 -5.41 -19.39
C SER A 702 -0.80 -6.04 -20.68
N GLY A 703 -0.04 -5.28 -21.46
CA GLY A 703 0.67 -5.73 -22.66
C GLY A 703 -0.17 -5.87 -23.93
N THR A 704 -1.50 -5.83 -23.84
CA THR A 704 -2.45 -5.89 -24.97
C THR A 704 -3.82 -5.33 -24.60
N GLY A 705 -4.66 -5.01 -25.58
CA GLY A 705 -6.06 -4.61 -25.38
C GLY A 705 -6.22 -3.23 -24.75
N PHE A 706 -5.32 -2.29 -25.06
CA PHE A 706 -5.35 -0.93 -24.53
C PHE A 706 -5.32 0.12 -25.64
N TYR A 707 -6.08 1.20 -25.43
CA TYR A 707 -6.10 2.40 -26.28
C TYR A 707 -5.27 3.49 -25.63
N LEU A 708 -4.08 3.72 -26.16
CA LEU A 708 -3.07 4.65 -25.68
C LEU A 708 -3.19 6.00 -26.39
N ASN A 709 -3.06 7.10 -25.65
CA ASN A 709 -2.83 8.44 -26.19
C ASN A 709 -1.37 8.54 -26.65
N ARG A 710 -1.13 8.76 -27.94
CA ARG A 710 0.22 8.84 -28.53
C ARG A 710 1.12 9.83 -27.79
N LYS A 711 0.57 10.97 -27.35
CA LYS A 711 1.32 12.01 -26.63
C LYS A 711 1.99 11.47 -25.36
N ALA A 712 1.32 10.57 -24.65
CA ALA A 712 1.81 10.01 -23.39
C ALA A 712 3.08 9.15 -23.56
N LEU A 713 3.46 8.76 -24.78
CA LEU A 713 4.72 8.07 -25.07
C LEU A 713 5.92 9.01 -25.25
N PHE A 714 5.68 10.29 -25.57
CA PHE A 714 6.75 11.25 -25.89
C PHE A 714 7.22 12.06 -24.67
N GLY A 715 6.49 11.96 -23.56
CA GLY A 715 6.81 12.63 -22.31
C GLY A 715 6.78 14.16 -22.42
N ASP A 716 7.41 14.84 -21.47
CA ASP A 716 7.26 16.28 -21.31
C ASP A 716 8.17 17.12 -22.25
N ILE A 717 8.93 16.43 -23.12
CA ILE A 717 10.02 16.97 -23.95
C ILE A 717 9.52 17.69 -25.22
N VAL A 718 8.21 17.92 -25.34
CA VAL A 718 7.60 18.56 -26.51
C VAL A 718 7.02 19.96 -26.18
N GLN A 719 7.24 20.47 -24.96
CA GLN A 719 6.88 21.87 -24.63
C GLN A 719 7.57 22.86 -25.59
N GLU A 720 6.92 24.01 -25.83
CA GLU A 720 7.36 24.97 -26.85
C GLU A 720 8.75 25.58 -26.52
N ASP A 721 9.47 26.01 -27.56
CA ASP A 721 10.84 26.57 -27.54
C ASP A 721 12.04 25.63 -27.24
N ILE A 722 11.95 24.34 -27.59
CA ILE A 722 13.08 23.39 -27.52
C ILE A 722 13.92 23.39 -28.82
N ASP A 723 15.25 23.45 -28.65
CA ASP A 723 16.24 23.40 -29.75
C ASP A 723 16.09 22.12 -30.59
N THR A 724 16.17 22.28 -31.91
CA THR A 724 16.11 21.19 -32.89
C THR A 724 17.26 20.19 -32.70
N ILE A 725 18.39 20.62 -32.13
CA ILE A 725 19.51 19.73 -31.77
C ILE A 725 19.11 18.78 -30.63
N GLN A 726 18.45 19.28 -29.57
CA GLN A 726 17.99 18.45 -28.45
C GLN A 726 16.88 17.48 -28.88
N LEU A 727 15.95 17.93 -29.73
CA LEU A 727 14.92 17.05 -30.31
C LEU A 727 15.55 15.92 -31.14
N LYS A 728 16.62 16.18 -31.91
CA LYS A 728 17.36 15.15 -32.65
C LYS A 728 18.09 14.15 -31.77
N GLN A 729 18.54 14.58 -30.59
CA GLN A 729 19.16 13.69 -29.59
C GLN A 729 18.14 12.74 -28.96
N HIS A 730 16.90 13.20 -28.71
CA HIS A 730 15.87 12.40 -28.04
C HIS A 730 15.04 11.52 -28.99
N PHE A 731 14.66 12.03 -30.17
CA PHE A 731 13.77 11.34 -31.12
C PHE A 731 14.48 10.82 -32.38
N GLY A 732 15.78 11.10 -32.52
CA GLY A 732 16.60 10.70 -33.66
C GLY A 732 16.66 11.74 -34.80
N PRO A 733 17.49 11.50 -35.83
CA PRO A 733 17.87 12.53 -36.80
C PRO A 733 16.81 12.90 -37.85
N SER A 734 15.68 12.18 -37.92
CA SER A 734 14.68 12.33 -38.98
C SER A 734 13.87 13.62 -38.86
N ASN A 735 14.07 14.55 -39.81
CA ASN A 735 13.37 15.84 -39.83
C ASN A 735 11.84 15.69 -39.98
N GLU A 736 11.36 14.71 -40.75
CA GLU A 736 9.91 14.50 -40.95
C GLU A 736 9.23 13.93 -39.70
N LEU A 737 9.91 13.02 -38.98
CA LEU A 737 9.45 12.57 -37.67
C LEU A 737 9.34 13.76 -36.70
N LEU A 738 10.34 14.64 -36.66
CA LEU A 738 10.34 15.81 -35.79
C LEU A 738 9.24 16.84 -36.13
N LYS A 739 8.89 17.02 -37.40
CA LYS A 739 7.74 17.85 -37.80
C LYS A 739 6.42 17.30 -37.25
N SER A 740 6.23 15.98 -37.26
CA SER A 740 5.00 15.31 -36.81
C SER A 740 4.70 15.51 -35.31
N LEU A 741 5.72 15.79 -34.50
CA LEU A 741 5.61 15.86 -33.03
C LEU A 741 5.07 17.20 -32.50
N ARG A 742 5.28 18.32 -33.21
CA ARG A 742 5.10 19.68 -32.67
C ARG A 742 3.66 20.11 -32.34
N GLN A 743 2.65 19.29 -32.60
CA GLN A 743 1.31 19.83 -32.85
C GLN A 743 0.36 19.89 -31.65
N ASN A 744 0.69 19.36 -30.45
CA ASN A 744 -0.37 19.06 -29.47
C ASN A 744 0.06 18.66 -28.03
N ASN A 745 0.02 19.55 -27.01
CA ASN A 745 0.39 19.23 -25.61
C ASN A 745 -0.68 19.49 -24.54
N HIS A 746 -0.72 18.65 -23.49
CA HIS A 746 -0.90 18.96 -22.06
C HIS A 746 -0.70 17.68 -21.22
N GLN A 747 -0.51 17.82 -19.90
CA GLN A 747 0.12 16.88 -18.93
C GLN A 747 -0.72 16.81 -17.62
N ASN A 748 -0.58 15.88 -16.64
CA ASN A 748 0.47 14.88 -16.31
C ASN A 748 -0.10 13.72 -15.41
N SER A 749 0.70 12.72 -14.99
CA SER A 749 0.23 11.56 -14.16
C SER A 749 1.16 11.09 -12.99
N VAL A 750 0.75 10.07 -12.20
CA VAL A 750 1.31 9.63 -10.89
C VAL A 750 1.13 8.09 -10.65
N SER A 751 1.94 7.41 -9.80
CA SER A 751 1.66 6.17 -8.98
C SER A 751 2.97 5.52 -8.41
N SER A 752 3.09 4.76 -7.28
CA SER A 752 2.48 3.56 -6.62
C SER A 752 3.04 2.15 -7.06
N TYR A 753 3.03 0.99 -6.36
CA TYR A 753 2.67 0.52 -4.97
C TYR A 753 3.78 -0.36 -4.27
N TRP A 754 3.48 -1.10 -3.17
CA TRP A 754 4.35 -1.52 -2.02
C TRP A 754 4.87 -3.00 -1.95
N PHE A 755 5.55 -3.42 -0.85
CA PHE A 755 5.86 -4.85 -0.57
C PHE A 755 5.37 -5.50 0.77
N MET A 756 5.89 -5.20 1.98
CA MET A 756 5.68 -6.13 3.13
C MET A 756 4.33 -6.03 3.87
N ILE A 757 3.29 -6.48 3.16
CA ILE A 757 1.91 -6.71 3.60
C ILE A 757 1.64 -8.19 3.99
N PHE A 758 2.65 -9.08 3.99
CA PHE A 758 2.38 -10.41 3.46
C PHE A 758 1.65 -11.44 4.36
N SER A 759 1.77 -11.41 5.70
CA SER A 759 1.25 -12.54 6.51
C SER A 759 -0.16 -12.37 7.08
N TYR A 760 -0.65 -11.16 7.39
CA TYR A 760 -2.08 -10.96 7.71
C TYR A 760 -2.95 -10.76 6.47
N ILE A 761 -2.36 -10.43 5.29
CA ILE A 761 -3.09 -10.60 4.02
C ILE A 761 -3.65 -12.01 4.00
N PHE A 762 -2.81 -13.01 4.28
CA PHE A 762 -3.11 -14.39 3.94
C PHE A 762 -4.49 -14.85 4.46
N VAL A 763 -4.76 -14.72 5.77
CA VAL A 763 -6.02 -15.21 6.37
C VAL A 763 -7.23 -14.35 6.02
N MET A 764 -7.12 -13.01 6.09
CA MET A 764 -8.25 -12.14 5.74
C MET A 764 -8.51 -12.10 4.24
N SER A 765 -7.49 -12.30 3.40
CA SER A 765 -7.67 -12.52 1.97
C SER A 765 -8.31 -13.86 1.68
N GLN A 766 -8.10 -14.93 2.45
CA GLN A 766 -8.82 -16.18 2.21
C GLN A 766 -10.33 -15.99 2.36
N LEU A 767 -10.76 -15.33 3.43
CA LEU A 767 -12.18 -15.07 3.72
C LEU A 767 -12.78 -14.03 2.77
N LYS A 768 -12.08 -12.92 2.53
CA LYS A 768 -12.51 -11.88 1.58
C LYS A 768 -12.55 -12.40 0.14
N HIS A 769 -11.61 -13.24 -0.28
CA HIS A 769 -11.63 -13.87 -1.59
C HIS A 769 -12.80 -14.85 -1.75
N LEU A 770 -13.22 -15.51 -0.66
CA LEU A 770 -14.42 -16.36 -0.67
C LEU A 770 -15.69 -15.53 -0.82
N GLU A 771 -15.79 -14.42 -0.09
CA GLU A 771 -16.88 -13.43 -0.23
C GLU A 771 -16.92 -12.83 -1.65
N GLU A 772 -15.76 -12.44 -2.20
CA GLU A 772 -15.62 -11.88 -3.55
C GLU A 772 -16.08 -12.87 -4.63
N VAL A 773 -15.64 -14.14 -4.60
CA VAL A 773 -16.07 -15.20 -5.54
C VAL A 773 -17.57 -15.48 -5.43
N LEU A 774 -18.14 -15.45 -4.23
CA LEU A 774 -19.59 -15.59 -4.05
C LEU A 774 -20.35 -14.37 -4.57
N SER A 775 -19.80 -13.16 -4.41
CA SER A 775 -20.40 -11.91 -4.89
C SER A 775 -20.46 -11.79 -6.42
N THR A 776 -19.55 -12.47 -7.14
CA THR A 776 -19.58 -12.56 -8.61
C THR A 776 -20.53 -13.65 -9.13
N GLY A 777 -21.18 -14.40 -8.24
CA GLY A 777 -22.09 -15.51 -8.59
C GLY A 777 -21.39 -16.81 -8.97
N ASP A 778 -20.08 -16.93 -8.70
CA ASP A 778 -19.29 -18.13 -8.97
C ASP A 778 -19.38 -19.15 -7.81
N PRO A 779 -19.27 -20.47 -8.08
CA PRO A 779 -19.34 -21.50 -7.04
C PRO A 779 -18.06 -21.54 -6.18
N ILE A 780 -18.16 -22.01 -4.92
CA ILE A 780 -17.04 -22.19 -3.97
C ILE A 780 -15.87 -23.00 -4.58
N ARG A 781 -16.15 -23.88 -5.55
CA ARG A 781 -15.13 -24.62 -6.31
C ARG A 781 -14.13 -23.69 -7.02
N THR A 782 -14.57 -22.54 -7.51
CA THR A 782 -13.75 -21.52 -8.18
C THR A 782 -12.70 -20.97 -7.21
N TRP A 783 -13.14 -20.52 -6.03
CA TRP A 783 -12.25 -20.08 -4.94
C TRP A 783 -11.19 -21.13 -4.59
N TRP A 784 -11.60 -22.41 -4.47
CA TRP A 784 -10.68 -23.50 -4.14
C TRP A 784 -9.66 -23.77 -5.25
N ASN A 785 -10.06 -23.73 -6.53
CA ASN A 785 -9.14 -23.88 -7.66
C ASN A 785 -8.13 -22.72 -7.72
N GLU A 786 -8.59 -21.48 -7.53
CA GLU A 786 -7.76 -20.28 -7.55
C GLU A 786 -6.70 -20.31 -6.44
N GLN A 787 -7.04 -20.76 -5.22
CA GLN A 787 -6.07 -20.94 -4.14
C GLN A 787 -5.01 -22.02 -4.46
N ARG A 788 -5.44 -23.17 -4.99
CA ARG A 788 -4.52 -24.25 -5.42
C ARG A 788 -3.51 -23.74 -6.45
N ILE A 789 -4.01 -23.04 -7.46
CA ILE A 789 -3.17 -22.51 -8.53
C ILE A 789 -2.28 -21.37 -8.04
N TRP A 790 -2.76 -20.50 -7.15
CA TRP A 790 -1.91 -19.48 -6.53
C TRP A 790 -0.72 -20.10 -5.77
N MET A 791 -0.94 -21.16 -4.98
CA MET A 791 0.15 -21.84 -4.26
C MET A 791 1.16 -22.49 -5.23
N MET A 792 0.68 -23.19 -6.27
CA MET A 792 1.56 -23.76 -7.30
C MET A 792 2.33 -22.67 -8.08
N LYS A 793 1.66 -21.57 -8.47
CA LYS A 793 2.27 -20.40 -9.11
C LYS A 793 3.37 -19.80 -8.21
N ALA A 794 3.13 -19.70 -6.90
CA ALA A 794 4.07 -19.12 -5.95
C ALA A 794 5.33 -19.97 -5.75
N LEU A 795 5.18 -21.28 -5.53
CA LEU A 795 6.31 -22.19 -5.32
C LEU A 795 7.20 -22.34 -6.57
N ILE A 796 6.61 -22.27 -7.76
CA ILE A 796 7.31 -22.53 -9.02
C ILE A 796 7.75 -21.23 -9.70
N PHE A 797 6.81 -20.40 -10.16
CA PHE A 797 7.12 -19.29 -11.06
C PHE A 797 7.88 -18.17 -10.37
N TYR A 798 7.54 -17.83 -9.13
CA TYR A 798 8.28 -16.81 -8.39
C TYR A 798 9.67 -17.33 -7.97
N THR A 799 9.78 -18.54 -7.42
CA THR A 799 11.08 -19.12 -7.04
C THR A 799 12.02 -19.28 -8.23
N ILE A 800 11.58 -19.93 -9.31
CA ILE A 800 12.40 -20.11 -10.52
C ILE A 800 12.66 -18.77 -11.20
N GLY A 801 11.68 -17.86 -11.23
CA GLY A 801 11.86 -16.50 -11.75
C GLY A 801 12.93 -15.71 -10.98
N SER A 802 12.89 -15.72 -9.65
CA SER A 802 13.86 -15.07 -8.78
C SER A 802 15.25 -15.71 -8.89
N VAL A 803 15.37 -17.04 -8.89
CA VAL A 803 16.66 -17.72 -9.09
C VAL A 803 17.22 -17.40 -10.48
N ASN A 804 16.39 -17.38 -11.53
CA ASN A 804 16.84 -17.03 -12.88
C ASN A 804 17.22 -15.54 -13.00
N ALA A 805 16.57 -14.65 -12.25
CA ALA A 805 16.97 -13.24 -12.14
C ALA A 805 18.32 -13.08 -11.40
N MET A 806 18.52 -13.80 -10.29
CA MET A 806 19.80 -13.81 -9.55
C MET A 806 20.94 -14.39 -10.40
N LEU A 807 20.72 -15.49 -11.13
CA LEU A 807 21.72 -16.07 -12.02
C LEU A 807 22.10 -15.11 -13.17
N LYS A 808 21.15 -14.32 -13.68
CA LYS A 808 21.45 -13.23 -14.64
C LYS A 808 22.23 -12.09 -13.98
N LEU A 809 21.84 -11.69 -12.76
CA LEU A 809 22.50 -10.62 -12.00
C LEU A 809 23.98 -10.90 -11.74
N PHE A 810 24.32 -12.17 -11.46
CA PHE A 810 25.71 -12.61 -11.26
C PHE A 810 26.45 -13.00 -12.56
N GLY A 811 25.85 -12.77 -13.74
CA GLY A 811 26.46 -13.15 -15.03
C GLY A 811 26.60 -14.66 -15.26
N LEU A 812 26.02 -15.50 -14.40
CA LEU A 812 26.10 -16.96 -14.44
C LEU A 812 25.16 -17.57 -15.50
N ARG A 813 24.27 -16.78 -16.11
CA ARG A 813 23.34 -17.23 -17.15
C ARG A 813 22.88 -16.10 -18.07
N GLU A 814 22.93 -16.32 -19.37
CA GLU A 814 22.42 -15.36 -20.36
C GLU A 814 20.90 -15.19 -20.35
N ALA A 815 20.43 -14.06 -20.87
CA ALA A 815 19.03 -13.68 -20.92
C ALA A 815 18.25 -14.34 -22.07
N ASN A 816 18.17 -15.68 -22.06
CA ASN A 816 17.35 -16.41 -23.03
C ASN A 816 15.85 -16.22 -22.78
N PHE A 817 15.19 -15.52 -23.70
CA PHE A 817 13.74 -15.43 -23.79
C PHE A 817 13.29 -16.38 -24.91
N VAL A 818 12.80 -17.57 -24.53
CA VAL A 818 12.25 -18.53 -25.48
C VAL A 818 10.75 -18.28 -25.58
N PRO A 819 10.20 -17.87 -26.74
CA PRO A 819 8.76 -17.77 -26.92
C PRO A 819 8.12 -19.14 -26.68
N THR A 820 7.15 -19.20 -25.77
CA THR A 820 6.33 -20.40 -25.53
C THR A 820 5.55 -20.75 -26.79
N ASN A 821 5.49 -22.04 -27.13
CA ASN A 821 4.59 -22.49 -28.18
C ASN A 821 3.14 -22.20 -27.74
N LYS A 822 2.35 -21.56 -28.62
CA LYS A 822 0.96 -21.16 -28.36
C LYS A 822 -0.06 -22.23 -28.75
N VAL A 823 0.38 -23.28 -29.46
CA VAL A 823 -0.44 -24.44 -29.81
C VAL A 823 -0.43 -25.44 -28.64
N ALA A 824 -1.61 -25.86 -28.19
CA ALA A 824 -1.78 -26.93 -27.22
C ALA A 824 -2.19 -28.22 -27.92
N ASP A 825 -1.71 -29.36 -27.40
CA ASP A 825 -2.03 -30.69 -27.92
C ASP A 825 -3.47 -31.12 -27.54
N ASP A 826 -4.13 -31.89 -28.40
CA ASP A 826 -5.51 -32.37 -28.20
C ASP A 826 -5.63 -33.24 -26.92
N GLU A 827 -4.59 -34.01 -26.57
CA GLU A 827 -4.56 -34.77 -25.31
C GLU A 827 -4.55 -33.81 -24.09
N GLN A 828 -3.80 -32.71 -24.18
CA GLN A 828 -3.74 -31.67 -23.14
C GLN A 828 -5.09 -30.95 -22.97
N VAL A 829 -5.77 -30.63 -24.09
CA VAL A 829 -7.11 -30.03 -24.08
C VAL A 829 -8.13 -31.00 -23.46
N SER A 830 -8.06 -32.29 -23.80
CA SER A 830 -8.93 -33.35 -23.24
C SER A 830 -8.82 -33.45 -21.72
N PHE A 831 -7.61 -33.43 -21.16
CA PHE A 831 -7.41 -33.44 -19.71
C PHE A 831 -7.98 -32.17 -19.03
N TYR A 832 -7.77 -30.99 -19.62
CA TYR A 832 -8.30 -29.73 -19.07
C TYR A 832 -9.84 -29.67 -19.08
N GLN A 833 -10.50 -30.16 -20.14
CA GLN A 833 -11.97 -30.29 -20.18
C GLN A 833 -12.48 -31.26 -19.10
N LYS A 834 -11.80 -32.39 -18.91
CA LYS A 834 -12.09 -33.34 -17.82
C LYS A 834 -11.82 -32.74 -16.43
N GLY A 835 -11.05 -31.64 -16.33
CA GLY A 835 -10.65 -31.01 -15.08
C GLY A 835 -9.55 -31.78 -14.35
N ILE A 836 -8.65 -32.40 -15.12
CA ILE A 836 -7.52 -33.19 -14.67
C ILE A 836 -6.24 -32.40 -14.98
N PHE A 837 -5.32 -32.30 -14.02
CA PHE A 837 -4.03 -31.64 -14.22
C PHE A 837 -3.15 -32.45 -15.18
N ASN A 838 -2.43 -31.80 -16.09
CA ASN A 838 -1.39 -32.46 -16.90
C ASN A 838 -0.01 -32.16 -16.28
N PHE A 839 0.72 -33.20 -15.88
CA PHE A 839 2.03 -33.10 -15.25
C PHE A 839 3.22 -33.42 -16.19
N GLN A 840 3.02 -33.47 -17.51
CA GLN A 840 4.10 -33.62 -18.51
C GLN A 840 5.01 -32.38 -18.66
N ALA A 841 5.02 -31.48 -17.68
CA ALA A 841 5.94 -30.34 -17.65
C ALA A 841 7.40 -30.79 -17.44
N SER A 842 8.36 -29.94 -17.78
CA SER A 842 9.78 -30.29 -17.64
C SER A 842 10.17 -30.64 -16.21
N THR A 843 11.09 -31.59 -16.05
CA THR A 843 11.62 -32.05 -14.75
C THR A 843 12.08 -30.90 -13.85
N ILE A 844 12.63 -29.83 -14.43
CA ILE A 844 13.13 -28.63 -13.72
C ILE A 844 11.98 -27.86 -13.05
N VAL A 845 10.79 -27.83 -13.67
CA VAL A 845 9.60 -27.16 -13.15
C VAL A 845 8.88 -28.04 -12.12
N LEU A 846 8.86 -29.34 -12.35
CA LEU A 846 8.06 -30.29 -11.56
C LEU A 846 8.77 -30.81 -10.30
N ALA A 847 10.10 -31.03 -10.35
CA ALA A 847 10.84 -31.62 -9.23
C ALA A 847 10.80 -30.78 -7.94
N PRO A 848 10.94 -29.43 -7.93
CA PRO A 848 10.85 -28.65 -6.69
C PRO A 848 9.46 -28.77 -6.02
N LEU A 849 8.40 -28.73 -6.83
CA LEU A 849 7.02 -28.88 -6.38
C LEU A 849 6.78 -30.26 -5.74
N VAL A 850 7.17 -31.33 -6.44
CA VAL A 850 7.01 -32.71 -5.97
C VAL A 850 7.89 -32.96 -4.73
N THR A 851 9.09 -32.39 -4.66
CA THR A 851 9.98 -32.45 -3.48
C THR A 851 9.32 -31.83 -2.26
N LEU A 852 8.75 -30.63 -2.38
CA LEU A 852 8.10 -29.94 -1.26
C LEU A 852 6.82 -30.65 -0.79
N VAL A 853 6.02 -31.18 -1.72
CA VAL A 853 4.83 -31.98 -1.35
C VAL A 853 5.25 -33.29 -0.66
N THR A 854 6.29 -33.97 -1.15
CA THR A 854 6.84 -35.19 -0.53
C THR A 854 7.39 -34.90 0.87
N LEU A 855 8.17 -33.82 1.01
CA LEU A 855 8.71 -33.35 2.29
C LEU A 855 7.59 -33.04 3.29
N ASN A 856 6.53 -32.35 2.86
CA ASN A 856 5.38 -32.04 3.71
C ASN A 856 4.56 -33.31 4.06
N MET A 857 4.40 -34.28 3.16
CA MET A 857 3.75 -35.56 3.47
C MET A 857 4.51 -36.34 4.56
N ILE A 858 5.84 -36.47 4.43
CA ILE A 858 6.68 -37.16 5.42
C ILE A 858 6.65 -36.40 6.76
N SER A 859 6.75 -35.07 6.73
CA SER A 859 6.72 -34.23 7.92
C SER A 859 5.36 -34.27 8.63
N PHE A 860 4.26 -34.28 7.88
CA PHE A 860 2.91 -34.41 8.41
C PHE A 860 2.72 -35.75 9.12
N ALA A 861 3.07 -36.86 8.46
CA ALA A 861 2.98 -38.20 9.04
C ALA A 861 3.81 -38.33 10.32
N GLY A 862 5.06 -37.84 10.31
CA GLY A 862 5.93 -37.82 11.49
C GLY A 862 5.42 -36.91 12.62
N GLY A 863 4.80 -35.78 12.27
CA GLY A 863 4.19 -34.85 13.22
C GLY A 863 2.95 -35.43 13.91
N VAL A 864 2.04 -36.02 13.14
CA VAL A 864 0.83 -36.70 13.66
C VAL A 864 1.23 -37.88 14.57
N ALA A 865 2.16 -38.72 14.13
CA ALA A 865 2.66 -39.84 14.95
C ALA A 865 3.27 -39.34 16.28
N ARG A 866 4.04 -38.24 16.25
CA ARG A 866 4.65 -37.63 17.45
C ARG A 866 3.58 -37.10 18.43
N VAL A 867 2.50 -36.50 17.93
CA VAL A 867 1.40 -36.00 18.76
C VAL A 867 0.60 -37.14 19.40
N ILE A 868 0.31 -38.21 18.64
CA ILE A 868 -0.34 -39.42 19.17
C ILE A 868 0.50 -40.05 20.30
N ILE A 869 1.83 -40.09 20.15
CA ILE A 869 2.73 -40.71 21.13
C ILE A 869 2.98 -39.81 22.37
N LYS A 870 3.12 -38.49 22.19
CA LYS A 870 3.50 -37.57 23.29
C LYS A 870 2.33 -36.77 23.89
N GLY A 871 1.12 -36.86 23.34
CA GLY A 871 -0.09 -36.21 23.87
C GLY A 871 -0.13 -34.67 23.78
N ASN A 872 0.88 -34.03 23.19
CA ASN A 872 1.06 -32.57 23.27
C ASN A 872 0.30 -31.82 22.16
N TRP A 873 -1.04 -31.95 22.16
CA TRP A 873 -1.92 -31.43 21.12
C TRP A 873 -1.89 -29.91 20.99
N ASN A 874 -1.89 -29.17 22.11
CA ASN A 874 -2.04 -27.71 22.12
C ASN A 874 -0.88 -26.98 21.42
N GLU A 875 0.35 -27.50 21.52
CA GLU A 875 1.53 -26.88 20.89
C GLU A 875 1.64 -27.19 19.39
N MET A 876 1.16 -28.35 18.95
CA MET A 876 1.34 -28.83 17.57
C MET A 876 0.09 -28.69 16.69
N PHE A 877 -1.09 -28.39 17.25
CA PHE A 877 -2.36 -28.27 16.52
C PHE A 877 -2.26 -27.35 15.28
N GLY A 878 -1.75 -26.12 15.46
CA GLY A 878 -1.61 -25.18 14.34
C GLY A 878 -0.66 -25.67 13.24
N GLN A 879 0.40 -26.39 13.61
CA GLN A 879 1.36 -26.95 12.65
C GLN A 879 0.74 -28.11 11.84
N ILE A 880 -0.03 -28.96 12.50
CA ILE A 880 -0.79 -30.05 11.86
C ILE A 880 -1.85 -29.49 10.91
N VAL A 881 -2.64 -28.49 11.35
CA VAL A 881 -3.68 -27.87 10.52
C VAL A 881 -3.09 -27.18 9.28
N LEU A 882 -2.00 -26.42 9.43
CA LEU A 882 -1.32 -25.76 8.31
C LEU A 882 -0.70 -26.78 7.35
N SER A 883 -0.01 -27.80 7.85
CA SER A 883 0.59 -28.85 7.02
C SER A 883 -0.48 -29.65 6.27
N PHE A 884 -1.60 -30.00 6.92
CA PHE A 884 -2.76 -30.64 6.30
C PHE A 884 -3.41 -29.77 5.22
N TYR A 885 -3.61 -28.48 5.49
CA TYR A 885 -4.13 -27.53 4.48
C TYR A 885 -3.24 -27.48 3.23
N ILE A 886 -1.91 -27.43 3.41
CA ILE A 886 -0.96 -27.47 2.29
C ILE A 886 -1.10 -28.79 1.51
N LEU A 887 -1.26 -29.94 2.16
CA LEU A 887 -1.51 -31.22 1.47
C LEU A 887 -2.85 -31.23 0.71
N MET A 888 -3.92 -30.68 1.29
CA MET A 888 -5.25 -30.60 0.65
C MET A 888 -5.27 -29.67 -0.57
N ALA A 889 -4.50 -28.58 -0.51
CA ALA A 889 -4.26 -27.72 -1.67
C ALA A 889 -3.47 -28.45 -2.76
N HIS A 890 -2.44 -29.23 -2.40
CA HIS A 890 -1.58 -29.94 -3.35
C HIS A 890 -2.05 -31.37 -3.68
N TYR A 891 -3.27 -31.77 -3.28
CA TYR A 891 -3.83 -33.11 -3.55
C TYR A 891 -3.71 -33.57 -5.02
N PRO A 892 -3.91 -32.73 -6.06
CA PRO A 892 -3.73 -33.17 -7.46
C PRO A 892 -2.32 -33.69 -7.78
N ILE A 893 -1.29 -33.21 -7.06
CA ILE A 893 0.09 -33.70 -7.19
C ILE A 893 0.23 -35.06 -6.51
N ILE A 894 -0.36 -35.25 -5.33
CA ILE A 894 -0.38 -36.54 -4.63
C ILE A 894 -1.10 -37.61 -5.49
N GLU A 895 -2.23 -37.25 -6.07
CA GLU A 895 -2.98 -38.05 -7.05
C GLU A 895 -2.13 -38.37 -8.30
N GLY A 896 -1.42 -37.37 -8.83
CA GLY A 896 -0.49 -37.51 -9.96
C GLY A 896 0.76 -38.35 -9.67
N MET A 897 1.17 -38.47 -8.40
CA MET A 897 2.29 -39.31 -7.95
C MET A 897 1.89 -40.76 -7.67
N LEU A 898 0.77 -40.96 -6.97
CA LEU A 898 0.45 -42.24 -6.31
C LEU A 898 -0.74 -42.99 -6.92
N LEU A 899 -1.70 -42.26 -7.51
CA LEU A 899 -2.99 -42.83 -7.92
C LEU A 899 -3.14 -42.97 -9.44
N ARG A 900 -2.51 -42.08 -10.23
CA ARG A 900 -2.68 -42.04 -11.68
C ARG A 900 -1.76 -42.99 -12.44
N LYS A 901 -2.35 -43.63 -13.46
CA LYS A 901 -1.69 -44.56 -14.40
C LYS A 901 -1.69 -44.08 -15.85
N ASP A 902 -2.32 -42.95 -16.15
CA ASP A 902 -2.40 -42.35 -17.48
C ASP A 902 -1.17 -41.49 -17.84
N ASN A 903 -1.10 -41.04 -19.09
CA ASN A 903 0.02 -40.24 -19.63
C ASN A 903 0.26 -38.90 -18.93
N GLY A 904 -0.76 -38.29 -18.33
CA GLY A 904 -0.68 -36.99 -17.67
C GLY A 904 -0.22 -37.04 -16.20
N ARG A 905 0.20 -38.21 -15.72
CA ARG A 905 0.78 -38.44 -14.38
C ARG A 905 2.17 -37.83 -14.23
N ILE A 906 2.70 -37.80 -13.01
CA ILE A 906 4.05 -37.32 -12.73
C ILE A 906 5.08 -38.40 -13.13
N PRO A 907 6.15 -38.09 -13.89
CA PRO A 907 7.13 -39.08 -14.32
C PRO A 907 7.89 -39.71 -13.13
N TYR A 908 8.12 -41.03 -13.18
CA TYR A 908 8.81 -41.75 -12.09
C TYR A 908 10.20 -41.21 -11.74
N SER A 909 10.94 -40.70 -12.74
CA SER A 909 12.25 -40.06 -12.53
C SER A 909 12.14 -38.82 -11.63
N VAL A 910 11.07 -38.03 -11.77
CA VAL A 910 10.80 -36.86 -10.94
C VAL A 910 10.43 -37.28 -9.51
N ILE A 911 9.64 -38.34 -9.35
CA ILE A 911 9.25 -38.87 -8.03
C ILE A 911 10.48 -39.37 -7.27
N LEU A 912 11.34 -40.16 -7.92
CA LEU A 912 12.55 -40.72 -7.29
C LEU A 912 13.54 -39.61 -6.88
N LEU A 913 13.79 -38.64 -7.76
CA LEU A 913 14.62 -37.47 -7.46
C LEU A 913 14.06 -36.66 -6.29
N SER A 914 12.74 -36.44 -6.28
CA SER A 914 12.06 -35.67 -5.23
C SER A 914 12.10 -36.37 -3.88
N LEU A 915 11.98 -37.70 -3.86
CA LEU A 915 12.12 -38.49 -2.63
C LEU A 915 13.54 -38.35 -2.06
N ALA A 916 14.58 -38.53 -2.90
CA ALA A 916 15.97 -38.37 -2.49
C ALA A 916 16.26 -36.97 -1.92
N LEU A 917 15.83 -35.91 -2.62
CA LEU A 917 15.98 -34.52 -2.15
C LEU A 917 15.23 -34.29 -0.83
N SER A 918 14.00 -34.79 -0.68
CA SER A 918 13.22 -34.63 0.55
C SER A 918 13.90 -35.29 1.77
N THR A 919 14.46 -36.49 1.60
CA THR A 919 15.24 -37.18 2.64
C THR A 919 16.50 -36.40 3.00
N SER A 920 17.24 -35.90 2.00
CA SER A 920 18.43 -35.07 2.24
C SER A 920 18.10 -33.79 3.02
N PHE A 921 17.00 -33.10 2.70
CA PHE A 921 16.57 -31.92 3.45
C PHE A 921 16.13 -32.25 4.89
N LEU A 922 15.49 -33.40 5.13
CA LEU A 922 15.14 -33.85 6.49
C LEU A 922 16.39 -34.14 7.34
N CYS A 923 17.41 -34.79 6.76
CA CYS A 923 18.68 -35.06 7.45
C CYS A 923 19.47 -33.78 7.74
N LEU A 924 19.50 -32.82 6.82
CA LEU A 924 20.12 -31.50 7.04
C LEU A 924 19.36 -30.70 8.11
N GLY A 925 18.03 -30.69 8.06
CA GLY A 925 17.19 -30.02 9.05
C GLY A 925 17.33 -30.60 10.45
N SER A 926 17.42 -31.93 10.59
CA SER A 926 17.63 -32.57 11.89
C SER A 926 19.03 -32.32 12.45
N LEU A 927 20.08 -32.30 11.62
CA LEU A 927 21.43 -31.90 12.04
C LEU A 927 21.46 -30.47 12.58
N ILE A 928 20.85 -29.52 11.88
CA ILE A 928 20.78 -28.11 12.32
C ILE A 928 20.03 -27.99 13.65
N LEU A 929 18.91 -28.70 13.82
CA LEU A 929 18.10 -28.67 15.06
C LEU A 929 18.73 -29.42 16.24
N VAL A 930 19.75 -30.26 16.01
CA VAL A 930 20.55 -30.91 17.07
C VAL A 930 21.74 -30.03 17.47
N MET A 931 22.14 -29.07 16.63
CA MET A 931 23.20 -28.09 16.92
C MET A 931 22.69 -26.78 17.54
N SER A 932 21.36 -26.62 17.71
CA SER A 932 20.69 -25.40 18.20
C SER A 932 19.95 -25.59 19.51
#